data_AF-A0A925AFL6-F1
#
_entry.id   AF-A0A925AFL6-F1
#
_cell.length_a   1.000
_cell.length_b   1.000
_cell.length_c   1.000
_cell.angle_alpha   90.00
_cell.angle_beta   90.00
_cell.angle_gamma   90.00
#
_symmetry.space_group_name_H-M   'P 1'
#
loop_
_entity.id
_entity.type
_entity.pdbx_description
1 polymer ?
#
loop_
_entity_poly.entity_id
_entity_poly.type
_entity_poly.pdbx_seq_one_letter_code
_entity_poly.pdbx_strand_id
1 'polypeptide(L)'
;MLEFTIRSLKHHGDVQLPVCRASIAMVFALLVCIGVSPWHASAQQSNQVSVKAEIVASNLYIGDPVLLRITVDGSKSSDEPDLKSVPGCDIEFIGGGNSSQTSIIIINGRRQDNSSESYTFQYKLTPTRAGRLRIPPISIDVDGKTYQTNPIEATVSEPQAAEGFSLVLQPEKTSVYVGEPIPLHIRWYLGSTVQKVSFSMPDSDRYELITPEAAKPATAMQRNNRAVEIPFVNGSVAGQIGERELNGKIYTALSIEQILVATKPGKVTIGPLRVTCNIAVGKRQARFTDSPFDDLTVYERRVVESEPLEIDVKALPLPAPTGFSGLVGKYAVDATASPTVLNVGDPLTLIVRVSGPEPMDRVPPLELERKPEFSRAFKMSTDTAIPALTPAAAVFNITMRPRNDAIREVPAIELSYFDPTTGAYAVASSKPLSLRVQPTKEVTLDDTEEQSTDGTKIPEAEKKKSDGPPALRTDGDPFRESHLGAAEWLRSPGVIAALSLPVAACVVAAGFSARRRWHESDPAGRRRRRALRRARSRLARAGSGRAITSLHAAANVSEALRGYAADMLGQPEISLTSAECAAYFKLADPGLGSEMAGILRACDEAQFAGIEKETLAAKSLALQARTLLTSLAEKEVRA
;
A
#
# COMPACT_ATOMS: atom_id res chain seq x y z
N MET A 1 44.49 53.57 -34.50
CA MET A 1 45.81 54.22 -34.35
C MET A 1 46.66 53.26 -33.55
N LEU A 2 47.41 52.41 -34.24
CA LEU A 2 48.83 52.59 -34.61
C LEU A 2 49.71 51.89 -33.58
N GLU A 3 50.53 50.95 -34.08
CA GLU A 3 51.80 50.48 -33.51
C GLU A 3 51.74 49.59 -32.25
N PHE A 4 52.65 48.64 -31.93
CA PHE A 4 54.04 48.35 -32.33
C PHE A 4 54.29 46.83 -32.03
N THR A 5 54.51 45.91 -32.99
CA THR A 5 55.76 45.40 -33.63
C THR A 5 56.83 44.68 -32.76
N ILE A 6 57.15 43.42 -33.16
CA ILE A 6 58.50 42.76 -33.29
C ILE A 6 59.17 42.23 -31.98
N ARG A 7 59.77 41.03 -31.81
CA ARG A 7 60.45 40.01 -32.66
C ARG A 7 60.67 38.71 -31.84
N SER A 8 60.70 37.53 -32.48
CA SER A 8 61.74 36.46 -32.34
C SER A 8 61.21 35.13 -32.93
N LEU A 9 61.48 34.78 -34.20
CA LEU A 9 62.63 34.02 -34.76
C LEU A 9 62.64 32.49 -34.52
N LYS A 10 62.37 31.76 -35.63
CA LYS A 10 62.88 30.44 -36.08
C LYS A 10 62.60 29.21 -35.18
N HIS A 11 61.88 28.19 -35.65
CA HIS A 11 62.31 27.25 -36.69
C HIS A 11 61.19 26.28 -37.12
N HIS A 12 61.22 25.95 -38.41
CA HIS A 12 60.75 24.74 -39.10
C HIS A 12 59.25 24.38 -39.18
N GLY A 13 58.80 24.26 -40.44
CA GLY A 13 57.82 23.25 -40.83
C GLY A 13 56.78 23.72 -41.83
N ASP A 14 57.12 23.63 -43.11
CA ASP A 14 56.25 23.63 -44.29
C ASP A 14 54.90 22.89 -44.10
N VAL A 15 53.79 23.13 -44.83
CA VAL A 15 53.35 24.11 -45.84
C VAL A 15 51.86 23.82 -46.08
N GLN A 16 51.07 24.90 -46.21
CA GLN A 16 49.82 25.08 -46.96
C GLN A 16 48.62 24.09 -46.85
N LEU A 17 47.54 24.62 -46.25
CA LEU A 17 46.15 24.45 -46.69
C LEU A 17 45.94 25.17 -48.05
N PRO A 18 45.04 24.69 -48.93
CA PRO A 18 43.66 25.18 -48.84
C PRO A 18 42.55 24.15 -49.16
N VAL A 19 41.45 24.32 -48.43
CA VAL A 19 40.04 24.21 -48.81
C VAL A 19 39.76 23.53 -50.18
N CYS A 20 39.08 22.39 -50.15
CA CYS A 20 38.19 22.01 -51.24
C CYS A 20 37.03 21.13 -50.77
N ARG A 21 35.89 21.39 -51.42
CA ARG A 21 34.54 20.87 -51.19
C ARG A 21 34.39 19.44 -51.72
N ALA A 22 33.34 18.76 -51.22
CA ALA A 22 32.67 17.59 -51.77
C ALA A 22 33.48 16.27 -51.68
N SER A 23 33.20 15.37 -50.74
CA SER A 23 31.95 14.61 -50.51
C SER A 23 31.51 13.83 -51.75
N ILE A 24 31.33 12.51 -51.57
CA ILE A 24 30.70 11.54 -52.47
C ILE A 24 31.64 10.91 -53.51
N ALA A 25 32.62 10.12 -53.06
CA ALA A 25 33.29 9.12 -53.93
C ALA A 25 33.87 7.90 -53.18
N MET A 26 33.64 7.75 -51.88
CA MET A 26 34.28 6.70 -51.07
C MET A 26 33.27 5.84 -50.30
N VAL A 27 32.20 5.42 -50.98
CA VAL A 27 31.24 4.42 -50.44
C VAL A 27 30.88 3.32 -51.46
N PHE A 28 31.32 3.41 -52.72
CA PHE A 28 30.90 2.48 -53.78
C PHE A 28 31.87 1.34 -54.13
N ALA A 29 32.99 1.17 -53.42
CA ALA A 29 34.04 0.21 -53.79
C ALA A 29 34.19 -0.98 -52.82
N LEU A 30 33.12 -1.38 -52.11
CA LEU A 30 33.16 -2.56 -51.23
C LEU A 30 31.91 -3.47 -51.35
N LEU A 31 31.33 -3.56 -52.56
CA LEU A 31 30.08 -4.30 -52.81
C LEU A 31 30.06 -5.05 -54.17
N VAL A 32 31.16 -5.70 -54.58
CA VAL A 32 31.16 -6.51 -55.83
C VAL A 32 31.80 -7.91 -55.68
N CYS A 33 32.12 -8.39 -54.47
CA CYS A 33 32.75 -9.72 -54.32
C CYS A 33 32.01 -10.67 -53.38
N ILE A 34 30.71 -10.95 -53.58
CA ILE A 34 30.11 -12.23 -53.16
C ILE A 34 28.99 -12.59 -54.14
N GLY A 35 29.31 -13.50 -55.06
CA GLY A 35 28.37 -13.99 -56.06
C GLY A 35 28.76 -15.38 -56.53
N VAL A 36 28.91 -16.34 -55.63
CA VAL A 36 28.66 -17.78 -55.90
C VAL A 36 28.31 -18.45 -54.57
N SER A 37 27.11 -19.04 -54.51
CA SER A 37 26.59 -19.84 -53.40
C SER A 37 27.40 -21.12 -53.16
N PRO A 38 27.42 -21.62 -51.93
CA PRO A 38 26.98 -22.97 -51.67
C PRO A 38 25.61 -22.90 -51.01
N TRP A 39 24.74 -23.83 -51.40
CA TRP A 39 23.49 -24.13 -50.71
C TRP A 39 23.69 -24.11 -49.19
N HIS A 40 23.13 -23.12 -48.53
CA HIS A 40 22.82 -23.24 -47.11
C HIS A 40 21.36 -23.60 -47.03
N ALA A 41 21.15 -24.87 -46.68
CA ALA A 41 19.87 -25.35 -46.18
C ALA A 41 19.32 -24.29 -45.24
N SER A 42 18.10 -23.85 -45.52
CA SER A 42 17.35 -23.04 -44.57
C SER A 42 17.13 -23.93 -43.35
N ALA A 43 18.01 -23.81 -42.36
CA ALA A 43 17.75 -24.33 -41.03
C ALA A 43 16.54 -23.55 -40.52
N GLN A 44 15.38 -24.19 -40.62
CA GLN A 44 14.17 -23.79 -39.94
C GLN A 44 14.57 -23.69 -38.46
N GLN A 45 14.68 -22.47 -37.95
CA GLN A 45 14.98 -22.24 -36.54
C GLN A 45 13.77 -22.76 -35.78
N SER A 46 13.86 -24.01 -35.32
CA SER A 46 12.86 -24.60 -34.45
C SER A 46 12.70 -23.67 -33.25
N ASN A 47 11.46 -23.40 -32.85
CA ASN A 47 11.15 -22.96 -31.49
C ASN A 47 11.73 -24.01 -30.55
N GLN A 48 13.00 -23.86 -30.17
CA GLN A 48 13.68 -24.84 -29.36
C GLN A 48 13.19 -24.63 -27.94
N VAL A 49 12.35 -25.55 -27.48
CA VAL A 49 11.86 -25.53 -26.11
C VAL A 49 13.07 -25.57 -25.18
N SER A 50 13.15 -24.60 -24.27
CA SER A 50 14.24 -24.51 -23.30
C SER A 50 13.68 -24.25 -21.92
N VAL A 51 14.26 -24.91 -20.91
CA VAL A 51 13.78 -24.84 -19.54
C VAL A 51 14.88 -24.27 -18.66
N LYS A 52 14.55 -23.27 -17.84
CA LYS A 52 15.49 -22.59 -16.94
C LYS A 52 14.88 -22.47 -15.55
N ALA A 53 15.70 -22.60 -14.53
CA ALA A 53 15.32 -22.33 -13.15
C ALA A 53 16.27 -21.28 -12.57
N GLU A 54 15.70 -20.31 -11.84
CA GLU A 54 16.43 -19.20 -11.25
C GLU A 54 15.86 -18.87 -9.86
N ILE A 55 16.72 -18.58 -8.89
CA ILE A 55 16.33 -18.04 -7.59
C ILE A 55 16.51 -16.52 -7.61
N VAL A 56 15.49 -15.78 -7.23
CA VAL A 56 15.55 -14.31 -7.16
C VAL A 56 16.03 -13.88 -5.76
N ALA A 57 17.29 -14.18 -5.43
CA ALA A 57 17.92 -13.74 -4.18
C ALA A 57 19.46 -13.66 -4.29
N SER A 58 20.05 -12.64 -3.69
CA SER A 58 21.51 -12.47 -3.65
C SER A 58 22.18 -13.37 -2.61
N ASN A 59 21.53 -13.53 -1.45
CA ASN A 59 21.95 -14.37 -0.32
C ASN A 59 20.73 -15.12 0.22
N LEU A 60 20.89 -16.39 0.60
CA LEU A 60 19.84 -17.19 1.23
C LEU A 60 20.05 -17.25 2.74
N TYR A 61 18.97 -17.15 3.50
CA TYR A 61 18.98 -17.31 4.94
C TYR A 61 18.04 -18.44 5.36
N ILE A 62 18.35 -19.12 6.45
CA ILE A 62 17.47 -20.15 7.02
C ILE A 62 16.11 -19.51 7.36
N GLY A 63 15.02 -20.17 6.97
CA GLY A 63 13.64 -19.77 7.29
C GLY A 63 13.11 -18.60 6.47
N ASP A 64 13.95 -17.95 5.65
CA ASP A 64 13.53 -16.88 4.76
C ASP A 64 13.00 -17.48 3.43
N PRO A 65 11.72 -17.28 3.07
CA PRO A 65 11.21 -17.74 1.79
C PRO A 65 11.83 -16.93 0.64
N VAL A 66 12.28 -17.63 -0.39
CA VAL A 66 12.78 -17.05 -1.64
C VAL A 66 11.97 -17.54 -2.84
N LEU A 67 11.85 -16.70 -3.86
CA LEU A 67 11.12 -17.03 -5.07
C LEU A 67 12.01 -17.87 -6.00
N LEU A 68 11.62 -19.13 -6.22
CA LEU A 68 12.14 -19.98 -7.29
C LEU A 68 11.24 -19.81 -8.52
N ARG A 69 11.84 -19.37 -9.61
CA ARG A 69 11.19 -19.22 -10.91
C ARG A 69 11.64 -20.32 -11.85
N ILE A 70 10.69 -21.02 -12.46
CA ILE A 70 10.98 -22.02 -13.49
C ILE A 70 10.29 -21.57 -14.78
N THR A 71 11.08 -21.26 -15.80
CA THR A 71 10.61 -20.74 -17.08
C THR A 71 10.80 -21.78 -18.17
N VAL A 72 9.72 -22.06 -18.89
CA VAL A 72 9.69 -22.88 -20.12
C VAL A 72 9.55 -21.92 -21.29
N ASP A 73 10.65 -21.65 -21.99
CA ASP A 73 10.66 -20.91 -23.25
C ASP A 73 10.25 -21.87 -24.39
N GLY A 74 9.45 -21.41 -25.34
CA GLY A 74 8.98 -22.18 -26.50
C GLY A 74 7.62 -22.86 -26.34
N SER A 75 6.93 -22.70 -25.20
CA SER A 75 5.58 -23.25 -24.98
C SER A 75 4.67 -22.34 -24.15
N LYS A 76 3.37 -22.37 -24.43
CA LYS A 76 2.29 -21.67 -23.69
C LYS A 76 1.67 -22.50 -22.56
N SER A 77 1.99 -23.79 -22.49
CA SER A 77 1.47 -24.73 -21.48
C SER A 77 2.46 -25.87 -21.26
N SER A 78 2.63 -26.27 -20.00
CA SER A 78 3.54 -27.34 -19.60
C SER A 78 2.92 -28.07 -18.42
N ASP A 79 3.26 -29.34 -18.26
CA ASP A 79 2.95 -30.07 -17.03
C ASP A 79 3.75 -29.48 -15.86
N GLU A 80 3.23 -29.65 -14.64
CA GLU A 80 3.85 -29.09 -13.44
C GLU A 80 5.24 -29.71 -13.20
N PRO A 81 6.27 -28.89 -12.93
CA PRO A 81 7.62 -29.38 -12.61
C PRO A 81 7.64 -30.35 -11.43
N ASP A 82 8.39 -31.47 -11.56
CA ASP A 82 8.57 -32.39 -10.44
C ASP A 82 9.61 -31.85 -9.44
N LEU A 83 9.10 -31.28 -8.34
CA LEU A 83 9.90 -30.67 -7.26
C LEU A 83 10.02 -31.55 -6.02
N LYS A 84 9.61 -32.82 -6.07
CA LYS A 84 9.53 -33.70 -4.89
C LYS A 84 10.88 -34.02 -4.22
N SER A 85 12.00 -33.48 -4.69
CA SER A 85 13.35 -33.93 -4.34
C SER A 85 14.35 -32.84 -3.95
N VAL A 86 13.95 -31.59 -3.65
CA VAL A 86 14.90 -30.56 -3.20
C VAL A 86 15.20 -30.71 -1.69
N PRO A 87 16.36 -31.27 -1.29
CA PRO A 87 16.57 -31.65 0.11
C PRO A 87 17.02 -30.46 0.97
N GLY A 88 16.30 -30.20 2.06
CA GLY A 88 16.61 -29.10 2.98
C GLY A 88 15.91 -27.78 2.65
N CYS A 89 14.80 -27.85 1.92
CA CYS A 89 13.90 -26.73 1.67
C CYS A 89 12.44 -27.17 1.80
N ASP A 90 11.61 -26.31 2.36
CA ASP A 90 10.16 -26.40 2.21
C ASP A 90 9.77 -25.67 0.92
N ILE A 91 8.92 -26.30 0.10
CA ILE A 91 8.51 -25.78 -1.20
C ILE A 91 7.00 -25.69 -1.27
N GLU A 92 6.49 -24.51 -1.64
CA GLU A 92 5.08 -24.24 -1.83
C GLU A 92 4.84 -23.62 -3.21
N PHE A 93 3.87 -24.13 -3.97
CA PHE A 93 3.51 -23.58 -5.27
C PHE A 93 2.71 -22.29 -5.10
N ILE A 94 3.17 -21.21 -5.74
CA ILE A 94 2.51 -19.89 -5.69
C ILE A 94 1.57 -19.70 -6.90
N GLY A 95 1.94 -20.23 -8.06
CA GLY A 95 1.17 -20.09 -9.29
C GLY A 95 2.04 -20.11 -10.55
N GLY A 96 1.41 -19.97 -11.71
CA GLY A 96 2.11 -19.91 -13.00
C GLY A 96 1.37 -19.02 -13.99
N GLY A 97 2.10 -18.54 -15.01
CA GLY A 97 1.55 -17.65 -16.03
C GLY A 97 2.28 -17.73 -17.35
N ASN A 98 1.58 -17.41 -18.43
CA ASN A 98 2.15 -17.36 -19.78
C ASN A 98 2.57 -15.93 -20.16
N SER A 99 3.55 -15.84 -21.04
CA SER A 99 4.03 -14.62 -21.67
C SER A 99 4.23 -14.89 -23.15
N SER A 100 3.58 -14.11 -24.02
CA SER A 100 3.77 -14.22 -25.47
C SER A 100 4.14 -12.87 -26.05
N GLN A 101 5.27 -12.80 -26.75
CA GLN A 101 5.72 -11.61 -27.46
C GLN A 101 5.91 -11.94 -28.94
N THR A 102 5.20 -11.23 -29.81
CA THR A 102 5.34 -11.38 -31.26
C THR A 102 6.04 -10.15 -31.83
N SER A 103 7.21 -10.36 -32.44
CA SER A 103 7.91 -9.36 -33.23
C SER A 103 7.87 -9.77 -34.70
N ILE A 104 7.39 -8.88 -35.57
CA ILE A 104 7.35 -9.13 -37.02
C ILE A 104 8.47 -8.32 -37.64
N ILE A 105 9.48 -8.99 -38.19
CA ILE A 105 10.59 -8.36 -38.91
C ILE A 105 10.43 -8.70 -40.40
N ILE A 106 10.41 -7.70 -41.27
CA ILE A 106 10.31 -7.93 -42.72
C ILE A 106 11.65 -7.60 -43.35
N ILE A 107 12.34 -8.60 -43.92
CA ILE A 107 13.62 -8.43 -44.62
C ILE A 107 13.45 -8.87 -46.08
N ASN A 108 13.71 -7.96 -47.03
CA ASN A 108 13.60 -8.21 -48.48
C ASN A 108 12.26 -8.84 -48.92
N GLY A 109 11.14 -8.33 -48.40
CA GLY A 109 9.79 -8.81 -48.74
C GLY A 109 9.43 -10.17 -48.14
N ARG A 110 10.33 -10.81 -47.39
CA ARG A 110 10.04 -12.00 -46.60
C ARG A 110 9.70 -11.59 -45.18
N ARG A 111 8.49 -11.95 -44.75
CA ARG A 111 8.02 -11.79 -43.38
C ARG A 111 8.71 -12.83 -42.50
N GLN A 112 9.44 -12.38 -41.49
CA GLN A 112 10.02 -13.19 -40.43
C GLN A 112 9.27 -12.89 -39.14
N ASP A 113 8.46 -13.85 -38.71
CA ASP A 113 7.74 -13.78 -37.44
C ASP A 113 8.64 -14.36 -36.34
N ASN A 114 9.05 -13.51 -35.39
CA ASN A 114 9.71 -13.91 -34.15
C ASN A 114 8.66 -13.91 -33.03
N SER A 115 7.96 -15.04 -32.86
CA SER A 115 7.08 -15.28 -31.71
C SER A 115 7.86 -15.96 -30.60
N SER A 116 8.07 -15.28 -29.46
CA SER A 116 8.51 -15.93 -28.23
C SER A 116 7.31 -16.21 -27.35
N GLU A 117 7.18 -17.47 -26.94
CA GLU A 117 6.15 -17.93 -26.02
C GLU A 117 6.87 -18.51 -24.82
N SER A 118 6.49 -18.14 -23.61
CA SER A 118 7.04 -18.75 -22.40
C SER A 118 5.98 -18.96 -21.34
N TYR A 119 6.15 -20.02 -20.55
CA TYR A 119 5.36 -20.28 -19.36
C TYR A 119 6.26 -20.26 -18.14
N THR A 120 5.86 -19.55 -17.09
CA THR A 120 6.66 -19.40 -15.88
C THR A 120 5.90 -19.94 -14.68
N PHE A 121 6.47 -20.93 -13.99
CA PHE A 121 6.03 -21.40 -12.68
C PHE A 121 6.77 -20.64 -11.57
N GLN A 122 6.05 -20.37 -10.47
CA GLN A 122 6.55 -19.67 -9.30
C GLN A 122 6.36 -20.52 -8.05
N TYR A 123 7.45 -20.73 -7.31
CA TYR A 123 7.48 -21.48 -6.06
C TYR A 123 8.10 -20.64 -4.95
N LYS A 124 7.53 -20.75 -3.75
CA LYS A 124 8.11 -20.26 -2.50
C LYS A 124 9.02 -21.35 -1.97
N LEU A 125 10.32 -21.08 -1.90
CA LEU A 125 11.33 -22.01 -1.41
C LEU A 125 11.91 -21.48 -0.11
N THR A 126 11.75 -22.20 0.99
CA THR A 126 12.22 -21.81 2.32
C THR A 126 13.34 -22.73 2.77
N PRO A 127 14.60 -22.27 2.85
CA PRO A 127 15.70 -23.11 3.32
C PRO A 127 15.55 -23.51 4.79
N THR A 128 15.71 -24.79 5.11
CA THR A 128 15.52 -25.31 6.48
C THR A 128 16.84 -25.57 7.22
N ARG A 129 18.00 -25.46 6.52
CA ARG A 129 19.34 -25.67 7.09
C ARG A 129 20.38 -24.74 6.46
N ALA A 130 21.38 -24.34 7.25
CA ALA A 130 22.54 -23.62 6.75
C ALA A 130 23.48 -24.54 5.94
N GLY A 131 24.35 -23.90 5.16
CA GLY A 131 25.37 -24.54 4.34
C GLY A 131 25.06 -24.48 2.85
N ARG A 132 25.70 -25.37 2.09
CA ARG A 132 25.48 -25.46 0.65
C ARG A 132 24.11 -26.08 0.37
N LEU A 133 23.24 -25.29 -0.27
CA LEU A 133 22.00 -25.72 -0.86
C LEU A 133 22.24 -26.05 -2.33
N ARG A 134 21.86 -27.27 -2.73
CA ARG A 134 21.88 -27.70 -4.11
C ARG A 134 20.46 -28.07 -4.52
N ILE A 135 19.89 -27.29 -5.43
CA ILE A 135 18.66 -27.65 -6.11
C ILE A 135 19.06 -28.53 -7.30
N PRO A 136 18.66 -29.81 -7.34
CA PRO A 136 18.97 -30.69 -8.45
C PRO A 136 18.30 -30.20 -9.75
N PRO A 137 18.72 -30.70 -10.92
CA PRO A 137 18.00 -30.49 -12.17
C PRO A 137 16.52 -30.85 -12.01
N ILE A 138 15.63 -29.90 -12.28
CA ILE A 138 14.19 -30.08 -12.16
C ILE A 138 13.66 -30.57 -13.50
N SER A 139 12.93 -31.68 -13.49
CA SER A 139 12.38 -32.28 -14.71
C SER A 139 10.99 -31.72 -14.99
N ILE A 140 10.75 -31.39 -16.26
CA ILE A 140 9.48 -30.84 -16.75
C ILE A 140 9.13 -31.52 -18.07
N ASP A 141 7.89 -31.97 -18.19
CA ASP A 141 7.37 -32.55 -19.43
C ASP A 141 6.66 -31.48 -20.26
N VAL A 142 7.10 -31.32 -21.52
CA VAL A 142 6.52 -30.40 -22.50
C VAL A 142 6.25 -31.19 -23.78
N ASP A 143 4.99 -31.25 -24.20
CA ASP A 143 4.54 -31.98 -25.40
C ASP A 143 5.03 -33.45 -25.46
N GLY A 144 5.05 -34.13 -24.32
CA GLY A 144 5.48 -35.52 -24.19
C GLY A 144 7.00 -35.75 -24.26
N LYS A 145 7.80 -34.68 -24.20
CA LYS A 145 9.26 -34.74 -24.05
C LYS A 145 9.68 -34.14 -22.71
N THR A 146 10.54 -34.86 -21.99
CA THR A 146 11.11 -34.40 -20.72
C THR A 146 12.31 -33.49 -20.96
N TYR A 147 12.26 -32.30 -20.37
CA TYR A 147 13.35 -31.34 -20.31
C TYR A 147 13.83 -31.18 -18.87
N GLN A 148 15.07 -30.73 -18.68
CA GLN A 148 15.65 -30.51 -17.36
C GLN A 148 16.25 -29.11 -17.25
N THR A 149 16.08 -28.51 -16.07
CA THR A 149 16.79 -27.28 -15.72
C THR A 149 18.26 -27.56 -15.43
N ASN A 150 19.08 -26.52 -15.44
CA ASN A 150 20.39 -26.61 -14.79
C ASN A 150 20.22 -26.72 -13.26
N PRO A 151 21.15 -27.39 -12.56
CA PRO A 151 21.18 -27.38 -11.10
C PRO A 151 21.49 -25.97 -10.60
N ILE A 152 20.89 -25.60 -9.46
CA ILE A 152 21.18 -24.32 -8.81
C ILE A 152 21.96 -24.59 -7.53
N GLU A 153 23.09 -23.93 -7.40
CA GLU A 153 23.90 -23.95 -6.19
C GLU A 153 23.78 -22.60 -5.47
N ALA A 154 23.49 -22.64 -4.18
CA ALA A 154 23.39 -21.47 -3.35
C ALA A 154 23.96 -21.75 -1.95
N THR A 155 24.40 -20.70 -1.26
CA THR A 155 24.83 -20.80 0.13
C THR A 155 23.76 -20.22 1.02
N VAL A 156 23.29 -21.01 1.98
CA VAL A 156 22.34 -20.61 3.02
C VAL A 156 23.14 -20.29 4.26
N SER A 157 23.06 -19.05 4.71
CA SER A 157 23.70 -18.60 5.96
C SER A 157 22.67 -18.44 7.07
N GLU A 158 23.11 -18.56 8.31
CA GLU A 158 22.35 -18.02 9.43
C GLU A 158 22.54 -16.49 9.46
N PRO A 159 21.46 -15.70 9.52
CA PRO A 159 21.60 -14.27 9.71
C PRO A 159 22.27 -14.01 11.07
N GLN A 160 23.21 -13.07 11.11
CA GLN A 160 23.85 -12.69 12.36
C GLN A 160 22.86 -11.94 13.27
N ALA A 161 23.02 -12.12 14.58
CA ALA A 161 22.26 -11.35 15.56
C ALA A 161 22.46 -9.84 15.35
N ALA A 162 21.38 -9.07 15.43
CA ALA A 162 21.46 -7.61 15.37
C ALA A 162 21.88 -7.07 16.74
N GLU A 163 23.04 -6.42 16.81
CA GLU A 163 23.50 -5.76 18.04
C GLU A 163 22.65 -4.52 18.35
N GLY A 164 22.33 -4.31 19.63
CA GLY A 164 21.55 -3.15 20.07
C GLY A 164 20.05 -3.24 19.83
N PHE A 165 19.56 -4.37 19.34
CA PHE A 165 18.13 -4.69 19.24
C PHE A 165 17.70 -5.64 20.36
N SER A 166 16.43 -5.57 20.74
CA SER A 166 15.85 -6.52 21.70
C SER A 166 14.41 -6.81 21.32
N LEU A 167 13.99 -8.07 21.41
CA LEU A 167 12.62 -8.51 21.13
C LEU A 167 12.06 -9.20 22.36
N VAL A 168 11.00 -8.63 22.92
CA VAL A 168 10.43 -9.06 24.20
C VAL A 168 8.98 -9.48 24.01
N LEU A 169 8.67 -10.69 24.48
CA LEU A 169 7.31 -11.21 24.60
C LEU A 169 6.84 -11.02 26.05
N GLN A 170 5.81 -10.20 26.26
CA GLN A 170 5.29 -9.93 27.59
C GLN A 170 3.80 -10.31 27.67
N PRO A 171 3.47 -11.51 28.18
CA PRO A 171 2.09 -11.87 28.46
C PRO A 171 1.60 -11.17 29.73
N GLU A 172 0.28 -11.04 29.88
CA GLU A 172 -0.31 -10.57 31.15
C GLU A 172 -0.19 -11.62 32.28
N LYS A 173 -0.13 -12.91 31.93
CA LYS A 173 0.00 -14.02 32.88
C LYS A 173 0.68 -15.23 32.26
N THR A 174 1.35 -16.02 33.10
CA THR A 174 2.12 -17.21 32.70
C THR A 174 1.52 -18.52 33.20
N SER A 175 0.49 -18.48 34.05
CA SER A 175 -0.34 -19.63 34.42
C SER A 175 -1.76 -19.39 33.92
N VAL A 176 -2.24 -20.24 33.02
CA VAL A 176 -3.53 -20.10 32.33
C VAL A 176 -4.27 -21.43 32.25
N TYR A 177 -5.56 -21.41 31.94
CA TYR A 177 -6.31 -22.61 31.57
C TYR A 177 -6.27 -22.85 30.06
N VAL A 178 -6.45 -24.11 29.64
CA VAL A 178 -6.65 -24.45 28.22
C VAL A 178 -7.84 -23.66 27.67
N GLY A 179 -7.65 -22.99 26.53
CA GLY A 179 -8.66 -22.18 25.85
C GLY A 179 -8.77 -20.74 26.35
N GLU A 180 -8.06 -20.36 27.41
CA GLU A 180 -8.08 -19.00 27.96
C GLU A 180 -7.35 -18.00 27.05
N PRO A 181 -8.02 -16.92 26.59
CA PRO A 181 -7.38 -15.86 25.83
C PRO A 181 -6.62 -14.92 26.75
N ILE A 182 -5.34 -14.67 26.42
CA ILE A 182 -4.48 -13.77 27.18
C ILE A 182 -3.85 -12.71 26.27
N PRO A 183 -3.88 -11.42 26.64
CA PRO A 183 -3.15 -10.41 25.91
C PRO A 183 -1.64 -10.68 25.98
N LEU A 184 -1.00 -10.61 24.82
CA LEU A 184 0.43 -10.74 24.62
C LEU A 184 0.96 -9.46 23.97
N HIS A 185 1.77 -8.73 24.71
CA HIS A 185 2.45 -7.54 24.21
C HIS A 185 3.81 -7.93 23.64
N ILE A 186 3.99 -7.73 22.35
CA ILE A 186 5.25 -7.96 21.64
C ILE A 186 5.92 -6.61 21.46
N ARG A 187 7.12 -6.44 22.01
CA ARG A 187 7.90 -5.19 21.88
C ARG A 187 9.23 -5.46 21.22
N TRP A 188 9.45 -4.80 20.09
CA TRP A 188 10.71 -4.83 19.38
C TRP A 188 11.42 -3.49 19.50
N TYR A 189 12.49 -3.48 20.29
CA TYR A 189 13.35 -2.33 20.55
C TYR A 189 14.40 -2.22 19.44
N LEU A 190 14.40 -1.08 18.75
CA LEU A 190 15.20 -0.84 17.57
C LEU A 190 16.51 -0.13 17.95
N GLY A 191 17.64 -0.76 17.63
CA GLY A 191 18.97 -0.14 17.81
C GLY A 191 19.32 0.87 16.72
N SER A 192 18.74 0.73 15.52
CA SER A 192 18.94 1.61 14.37
C SER A 192 17.73 1.60 13.45
N THR A 193 17.76 2.41 12.39
CA THR A 193 16.76 2.33 11.31
C THR A 193 16.78 0.95 10.66
N VAL A 194 15.59 0.43 10.36
CA VAL A 194 15.37 -0.88 9.75
C VAL A 194 14.51 -0.78 8.50
N GLN A 195 14.70 -1.73 7.57
CA GLN A 195 13.87 -1.94 6.40
C GLN A 195 13.58 -3.44 6.22
N LYS A 196 12.60 -3.79 5.37
CA LYS A 196 12.27 -5.19 5.00
C LYS A 196 12.12 -6.11 6.21
N VAL A 197 11.27 -5.69 7.16
CA VAL A 197 10.99 -6.41 8.39
C VAL A 197 10.05 -7.58 8.10
N SER A 198 10.38 -8.75 8.62
CA SER A 198 9.55 -9.95 8.56
C SER A 198 9.58 -10.65 9.92
N PHE A 199 8.41 -10.99 10.45
CA PHE A 199 8.27 -11.76 11.68
C PHE A 199 7.97 -13.21 11.33
N SER A 200 8.68 -14.15 11.97
CA SER A 200 8.44 -15.57 11.86
C SER A 200 8.50 -16.23 13.23
N MET A 201 7.78 -17.34 13.39
CA MET A 201 7.70 -18.10 14.63
C MET A 201 7.55 -19.58 14.29
N PRO A 202 8.08 -20.52 15.10
CA PRO A 202 7.85 -21.94 14.87
C PRO A 202 6.35 -22.28 14.91
N ASP A 203 5.90 -23.08 13.96
CA ASP A 203 4.54 -23.63 13.96
C ASP A 203 4.32 -24.51 15.19
N SER A 204 3.16 -24.39 15.81
CA SER A 204 2.79 -25.13 17.01
C SER A 204 1.30 -25.40 17.03
N ASP A 205 0.93 -26.63 17.36
CA ASP A 205 -0.47 -27.02 17.57
C ASP A 205 -0.91 -26.86 19.04
N ARG A 206 -0.03 -26.30 19.89
CA ARG A 206 -0.25 -26.10 21.34
C ARG A 206 -0.73 -24.70 21.70
N TYR A 207 -0.61 -23.73 20.79
CA TYR A 207 -1.08 -22.38 20.99
C TYR A 207 -1.47 -21.73 19.66
N GLU A 208 -2.34 -20.72 19.75
CA GLU A 208 -2.69 -19.84 18.65
C GLU A 208 -2.40 -18.38 19.03
N LEU A 209 -1.90 -17.62 18.05
CA LEU A 209 -1.81 -16.16 18.14
C LEU A 209 -2.90 -15.55 17.26
N ILE A 210 -3.70 -14.70 17.87
CA ILE A 210 -4.88 -14.08 17.26
C ILE A 210 -4.71 -12.57 17.32
N THR A 211 -4.87 -11.91 16.18
CA THR A 211 -4.82 -10.45 16.11
C THR A 211 -6.14 -9.86 16.65
N PRO A 212 -6.10 -9.06 17.73
CA PRO A 212 -7.31 -8.41 18.26
C PRO A 212 -7.92 -7.49 17.21
N GLU A 213 -9.24 -7.29 17.28
CA GLU A 213 -10.00 -6.54 16.27
C GLU A 213 -9.48 -5.10 16.13
N ALA A 214 -9.06 -4.50 17.25
CA ALA A 214 -8.48 -3.16 17.27
C ALA A 214 -7.08 -3.08 16.65
N ALA A 215 -6.32 -4.18 16.61
CA ALA A 215 -4.99 -4.25 16.01
C ALA A 215 -4.99 -4.74 14.55
N LYS A 216 -6.16 -5.01 13.97
CA LYS A 216 -6.27 -5.24 12.52
C LYS A 216 -5.90 -3.95 11.76
N PRO A 217 -5.07 -3.99 10.71
CA PRO A 217 -4.60 -2.79 10.01
C PRO A 217 -5.72 -1.84 9.57
N ALA A 218 -6.78 -2.39 8.97
CA ALA A 218 -7.94 -1.60 8.52
C ALA A 218 -8.60 -0.81 9.65
N THR A 219 -8.80 -1.44 10.81
CA THR A 219 -9.43 -0.83 11.99
C THR A 219 -8.49 0.18 12.68
N ALA A 220 -7.21 -0.17 12.83
CA ALA A 220 -6.23 0.65 13.52
C ALA A 220 -5.91 1.95 12.78
N MET A 221 -5.72 1.87 11.45
CA MET A 221 -5.40 3.05 10.63
C MET A 221 -6.56 4.05 10.56
N GLN A 222 -7.81 3.58 10.63
CA GLN A 222 -8.98 4.46 10.76
C GLN A 222 -9.02 5.22 12.09
N ARG A 223 -8.57 4.58 13.19
CA ARG A 223 -8.58 5.17 14.53
C ARG A 223 -7.38 6.06 14.82
N ASN A 224 -6.20 5.70 14.30
CA ASN A 224 -4.94 6.33 14.64
C ASN A 224 -4.01 6.45 13.43
N ASN A 225 -3.72 7.68 13.02
CA ASN A 225 -2.83 7.99 11.89
C ASN A 225 -1.34 7.65 12.15
N ARG A 226 -0.99 7.12 13.33
CA ARG A 226 0.37 6.65 13.68
C ARG A 226 0.50 5.11 13.69
N ALA A 227 -0.57 4.38 13.39
CA ALA A 227 -0.51 2.94 13.22
C ALA A 227 0.24 2.59 11.92
N VAL A 228 1.11 1.59 11.98
CA VAL A 228 1.85 1.09 10.82
C VAL A 228 1.45 -0.35 10.58
N GLU A 229 1.12 -0.70 9.34
CA GLU A 229 0.87 -2.09 8.95
C GLU A 229 2.21 -2.84 8.86
N ILE A 230 2.28 -3.98 9.53
CA ILE A 230 3.48 -4.83 9.62
C ILE A 230 3.10 -6.27 9.25
N PRO A 231 3.82 -6.89 8.30
CA PRO A 231 3.70 -8.33 8.06
C PRO A 231 4.06 -9.11 9.32
N PHE A 232 3.17 -9.96 9.80
CA PHE A 232 3.35 -10.70 11.04
C PHE A 232 2.82 -12.13 10.89
N VAL A 233 3.67 -13.13 11.16
CA VAL A 233 3.40 -14.59 11.19
C VAL A 233 2.27 -15.03 10.25
N ASN A 234 1.01 -14.86 10.67
CA ASN A 234 -0.21 -15.15 9.90
C ASN A 234 -0.90 -13.86 9.39
N GLY A 235 -0.29 -13.15 8.45
CA GLY A 235 -0.89 -11.99 7.77
C GLY A 235 -0.24 -10.65 8.13
N SER A 236 -1.06 -9.65 8.43
CA SER A 236 -0.61 -8.29 8.79
C SER A 236 -1.25 -7.83 10.09
N VAL A 237 -0.48 -7.11 10.91
CA VAL A 237 -0.94 -6.48 12.15
C VAL A 237 -0.62 -4.99 12.16
N ALA A 238 -1.43 -4.21 12.84
CA ALA A 238 -1.12 -2.83 13.15
C ALA A 238 -0.17 -2.75 14.35
N GLY A 239 0.98 -2.14 14.16
CA GLY A 239 1.91 -1.82 15.23
C GLY A 239 1.99 -0.32 15.50
N GLN A 240 2.43 0.01 16.71
CA GLN A 240 2.65 1.38 17.15
C GLN A 240 4.13 1.62 17.36
N ILE A 241 4.66 2.66 16.72
CA ILE A 241 6.05 3.10 16.90
C ILE A 241 6.07 4.23 17.92
N GLY A 242 6.90 4.11 18.95
CA GLY A 242 7.09 5.15 19.94
C GLY A 242 8.34 4.94 20.78
N GLU A 243 8.72 5.95 21.55
CA GLU A 243 9.83 5.86 22.49
C GLU A 243 9.43 5.01 23.71
N ARG A 244 10.30 4.08 24.10
CA ARG A 244 10.14 3.20 25.26
C ARG A 244 11.47 3.01 25.96
N GLU A 245 11.41 2.89 27.28
CA GLU A 245 12.58 2.57 28.09
C GLU A 245 12.77 1.05 28.18
N LEU A 246 14.01 0.61 28.06
CA LEU A 246 14.45 -0.75 28.37
C LEU A 246 15.82 -0.66 29.07
N ASN A 247 15.91 -1.22 30.28
CA ASN A 247 17.14 -1.23 31.10
C ASN A 247 17.78 0.17 31.28
N GLY A 248 16.97 1.20 31.54
CA GLY A 248 17.47 2.57 31.76
C GLY A 248 17.83 3.35 30.48
N LYS A 249 17.61 2.77 29.30
CA LYS A 249 17.88 3.41 28.00
C LYS A 249 16.59 3.58 27.21
N ILE A 250 16.43 4.74 26.57
CA ILE A 250 15.30 5.01 25.69
C ILE A 250 15.62 4.49 24.30
N TYR A 251 14.71 3.68 23.76
CA TYR A 251 14.76 3.13 22.42
C TYR A 251 13.51 3.56 21.66
N THR A 252 13.63 3.66 20.34
CA THR A 252 12.45 3.56 19.48
C THR A 252 11.98 2.11 19.50
N ALA A 253 10.73 1.88 19.90
CA ALA A 253 10.17 0.53 19.98
C ALA A 253 8.92 0.42 19.11
N LEU A 254 8.84 -0.71 18.41
CA LEU A 254 7.63 -1.17 17.76
C LEU A 254 6.84 -2.04 18.75
N SER A 255 5.62 -1.65 19.05
CA SER A 255 4.70 -2.40 19.92
C SER A 255 3.60 -3.04 19.08
N ILE A 256 3.42 -4.35 19.24
CA ILE A 256 2.39 -5.16 18.59
C ILE A 256 1.57 -5.84 19.70
N GLU A 257 0.26 -5.85 19.54
CA GLU A 257 -0.66 -6.54 20.45
C GLU A 257 -1.22 -7.78 19.77
N GLN A 258 -1.17 -8.90 20.48
CA GLN A 258 -1.73 -10.19 20.07
C GLN A 258 -2.52 -10.79 21.24
N ILE A 259 -3.43 -11.71 20.93
CA ILE A 259 -4.10 -12.55 21.90
C ILE A 259 -3.54 -13.95 21.73
N LEU A 260 -3.01 -14.49 22.82
CA LEU A 260 -2.46 -15.82 22.87
C LEU A 260 -3.47 -16.76 23.51
N VAL A 261 -3.73 -17.90 22.88
CA VAL A 261 -4.63 -18.93 23.41
C VAL A 261 -3.93 -20.28 23.39
N ALA A 262 -3.77 -20.90 24.57
CA ALA A 262 -3.21 -22.24 24.65
C ALA A 262 -4.28 -23.30 24.36
N THR A 263 -3.97 -24.27 23.51
CA THR A 263 -4.93 -25.30 23.04
C THR A 263 -4.76 -26.65 23.74
N LYS A 264 -3.60 -26.89 24.36
CA LYS A 264 -3.29 -28.15 25.06
C LYS A 264 -2.76 -27.90 26.47
N PRO A 265 -3.07 -28.78 27.44
CA PRO A 265 -2.58 -28.64 28.81
C PRO A 265 -1.10 -29.01 28.95
N GLY A 266 -0.50 -28.60 30.07
CA GLY A 266 0.90 -28.80 30.44
C GLY A 266 1.77 -27.57 30.19
N LYS A 267 3.09 -27.73 30.34
CA LYS A 267 4.04 -26.66 30.00
C LYS A 267 4.09 -26.46 28.49
N VAL A 268 3.79 -25.25 28.03
CA VAL A 268 3.82 -24.83 26.63
C VAL A 268 4.89 -23.77 26.45
N THR A 269 5.83 -24.03 25.54
CA THR A 269 6.86 -23.07 25.15
C THR A 269 6.40 -22.33 23.90
N ILE A 270 6.46 -21.01 23.94
CA ILE A 270 5.98 -20.11 22.91
C ILE A 270 7.19 -19.39 22.31
N GLY A 271 7.36 -19.56 21.01
CA GLY A 271 8.49 -18.98 20.29
C GLY A 271 9.72 -19.90 20.30
N PRO A 272 10.92 -19.34 20.05
CA PRO A 272 11.23 -17.92 20.00
C PRO A 272 10.58 -17.20 18.81
N LEU A 273 10.15 -15.95 19.01
CA LEU A 273 9.74 -15.08 17.91
C LEU A 273 11.01 -14.55 17.22
N ARG A 274 11.05 -14.61 15.89
CA ARG A 274 12.20 -14.15 15.10
C ARG A 274 11.79 -12.97 14.23
N VAL A 275 12.65 -11.96 14.18
CA VAL A 275 12.52 -10.80 13.31
C VAL A 275 13.72 -10.75 12.39
N THR A 276 13.49 -10.99 11.10
CA THR A 276 14.51 -10.78 10.08
C THR A 276 14.31 -9.39 9.46
N CYS A 277 15.36 -8.57 9.48
CA CYS A 277 15.29 -7.20 8.98
C CYS A 277 16.61 -6.75 8.36
N ASN A 278 16.56 -5.66 7.60
CA ASN A 278 17.72 -4.99 7.05
C ASN A 278 18.05 -3.78 7.94
N ILE A 279 19.17 -3.82 8.66
CA ILE A 279 19.60 -2.74 9.56
C ILE A 279 20.57 -1.80 8.85
N ALA A 280 20.48 -0.49 9.11
CA ALA A 280 21.44 0.48 8.59
C ALA A 280 22.79 0.37 9.32
N VAL A 281 23.84 -0.07 8.63
CA VAL A 281 25.19 -0.26 9.22
C VAL A 281 26.14 0.90 8.91
N GLY A 282 25.79 1.78 7.97
CA GLY A 282 26.62 2.92 7.61
C GLY A 282 26.16 3.60 6.33
N LYS A 283 27.02 4.46 5.77
CA LYS A 283 26.82 5.09 4.46
C LYS A 283 27.98 4.75 3.54
N ARG A 284 27.69 4.39 2.30
CA ARG A 284 28.72 4.22 1.27
C ARG A 284 29.16 5.58 0.75
N GLN A 285 30.40 5.66 0.27
CA GLN A 285 30.89 6.87 -0.40
C GLN A 285 30.09 7.12 -1.67
N ALA A 286 29.73 8.39 -1.88
CA ALA A 286 29.04 8.84 -3.08
C ALA A 286 29.97 8.65 -4.29
N ARG A 287 29.47 7.98 -5.33
CA ARG A 287 30.14 7.86 -6.62
C ARG A 287 29.70 9.01 -7.52
N PHE A 288 30.53 9.35 -8.51
CA PHE A 288 30.22 10.41 -9.48
C PHE A 288 28.91 10.16 -10.26
N THR A 289 28.48 8.91 -10.37
CA THR A 289 27.23 8.51 -11.04
C THR A 289 26.00 8.57 -10.14
N ASP A 290 26.18 8.69 -8.81
CA ASP A 290 25.06 8.69 -7.88
C ASP A 290 24.32 10.03 -7.95
N SER A 291 22.99 9.97 -7.89
CA SER A 291 22.15 11.15 -7.82
C SER A 291 22.29 11.82 -6.44
N PRO A 292 22.19 13.15 -6.34
CA PRO A 292 22.15 13.86 -5.05
C PRO A 292 20.94 13.48 -4.17
N PHE A 293 19.97 12.73 -4.70
CA PHE A 293 18.82 12.21 -3.96
C PHE A 293 18.90 10.71 -3.62
N ASP A 294 19.99 10.03 -3.99
CA ASP A 294 20.13 8.60 -3.71
C ASP A 294 20.38 8.34 -2.22
N ASP A 295 19.70 7.32 -1.67
CA ASP A 295 20.01 6.83 -0.34
C ASP A 295 21.33 6.05 -0.37
N LEU A 296 22.36 6.68 0.19
CA LEU A 296 23.70 6.09 0.31
C LEU A 296 23.82 5.15 1.53
N THR A 297 22.72 4.94 2.28
CA THR A 297 22.72 4.05 3.45
C THR A 297 22.94 2.60 3.03
N VAL A 298 23.91 1.94 3.67
CA VAL A 298 24.19 0.53 3.49
C VAL A 298 23.38 -0.24 4.51
N TYR A 299 22.61 -1.21 4.03
CA TYR A 299 21.80 -2.07 4.86
C TYR A 299 22.34 -3.50 4.84
N GLU A 300 22.42 -4.13 6.02
CA GLU A 300 22.76 -5.55 6.18
C GLU A 300 21.57 -6.32 6.74
N ARG A 301 21.39 -7.56 6.27
CA ARG A 301 20.38 -8.48 6.81
C ARG A 301 20.84 -8.96 8.18
N ARG A 302 20.00 -8.83 9.19
CA ARG A 302 20.21 -9.37 10.55
C ARG A 302 18.93 -10.03 11.06
N VAL A 303 19.10 -10.83 12.10
CA VAL A 303 18.00 -11.44 12.84
C VAL A 303 18.01 -10.98 14.30
N VAL A 304 16.82 -10.83 14.86
CA VAL A 304 16.60 -10.61 16.29
C VAL A 304 15.65 -11.70 16.76
N GLU A 305 16.04 -12.44 17.79
CA GLU A 305 15.20 -13.47 18.38
C GLU A 305 14.76 -13.04 19.78
N SER A 306 13.54 -13.41 20.15
CA SER A 306 13.08 -13.28 21.54
C SER A 306 13.56 -14.47 22.37
N GLU A 307 13.57 -14.29 23.69
CA GLU A 307 13.60 -15.45 24.58
C GLU A 307 12.28 -16.25 24.40
N PRO A 308 12.33 -17.59 24.41
CA PRO A 308 11.12 -18.42 24.43
C PRO A 308 10.32 -18.15 25.70
N LEU A 309 9.00 -18.00 25.56
CA LEU A 309 8.10 -17.77 26.68
C LEU A 309 7.53 -19.11 27.17
N GLU A 310 7.77 -19.46 28.43
CA GLU A 310 7.14 -20.63 29.06
C GLU A 310 5.81 -20.26 29.72
N ILE A 311 4.76 -21.00 29.40
CA ILE A 311 3.43 -20.88 30.01
C ILE A 311 3.01 -22.23 30.61
N ASP A 312 2.53 -22.19 31.84
CA ASP A 312 1.92 -23.33 32.52
C ASP A 312 0.41 -23.36 32.22
N VAL A 313 -0.03 -24.39 31.49
CA VAL A 313 -1.43 -24.52 31.04
C VAL A 313 -2.15 -25.60 31.83
N LYS A 314 -3.12 -25.17 32.64
CA LYS A 314 -3.98 -26.04 33.46
C LYS A 314 -5.12 -26.62 32.63
N ALA A 315 -5.40 -27.90 32.82
CA ALA A 315 -6.59 -28.53 32.23
C ALA A 315 -7.87 -27.98 32.89
N LEU A 316 -8.98 -27.97 32.13
CA LEU A 316 -10.29 -27.66 32.66
C LEU A 316 -10.79 -28.80 33.57
N PRO A 317 -11.51 -28.49 34.67
CA PRO A 317 -12.01 -29.51 35.60
C PRO A 317 -13.07 -30.41 34.94
N LEU A 318 -13.06 -31.70 35.28
CA LEU A 318 -14.06 -32.66 34.80
C LEU A 318 -15.01 -33.07 35.94
N PRO A 319 -16.30 -33.38 35.65
CA PRO A 319 -16.95 -33.33 34.34
C PRO A 319 -17.38 -31.90 33.95
N ALA A 320 -17.31 -31.59 32.65
CA ALA A 320 -17.85 -30.33 32.13
C ALA A 320 -19.39 -30.34 32.19
N PRO A 321 -20.04 -29.21 32.51
CA PRO A 321 -21.49 -29.13 32.57
C PRO A 321 -22.12 -29.31 31.18
N THR A 322 -23.34 -29.86 31.16
CA THR A 322 -24.13 -29.99 29.93
C THR A 322 -24.41 -28.62 29.32
N GLY A 323 -24.08 -28.43 28.05
CA GLY A 323 -24.24 -27.14 27.37
C GLY A 323 -23.08 -26.16 27.57
N PHE A 324 -21.93 -26.64 28.07
CA PHE A 324 -20.69 -25.85 28.07
C PHE A 324 -20.32 -25.40 26.65
N SER A 325 -20.15 -24.08 26.47
CA SER A 325 -19.90 -23.46 25.17
C SER A 325 -18.47 -23.63 24.64
N GLY A 326 -17.53 -24.10 25.48
CA GLY A 326 -16.10 -24.08 25.17
C GLY A 326 -15.42 -22.75 25.50
N LEU A 327 -16.18 -21.73 25.93
CA LEU A 327 -15.65 -20.41 26.26
C LEU A 327 -14.97 -20.38 27.62
N VAL A 328 -13.79 -19.75 27.66
CA VAL A 328 -12.97 -19.60 28.87
C VAL A 328 -12.68 -18.11 29.07
N GLY A 329 -13.15 -17.54 30.18
CA GLY A 329 -13.11 -16.11 30.43
C GLY A 329 -14.33 -15.65 31.21
N LYS A 330 -14.51 -14.35 31.37
CA LYS A 330 -15.71 -13.80 32.02
C LYS A 330 -16.67 -13.26 30.97
N TYR A 331 -17.87 -13.83 30.90
CA TYR A 331 -18.88 -13.48 29.90
C TYR A 331 -20.15 -12.92 30.54
N ALA A 332 -20.83 -12.05 29.80
CA ALA A 332 -22.16 -11.55 30.12
C ALA A 332 -23.06 -11.56 28.87
N VAL A 333 -24.35 -11.84 29.07
CA VAL A 333 -25.35 -11.94 28.01
C VAL A 333 -26.46 -10.94 28.26
N ASP A 334 -26.66 -10.04 27.30
CA ASP A 334 -27.78 -9.11 27.25
C ASP A 334 -28.68 -9.44 26.06
N ALA A 335 -29.99 -9.28 26.22
CA ALA A 335 -30.95 -9.51 25.16
C ALA A 335 -31.97 -8.37 25.09
N THR A 336 -32.34 -7.96 23.88
CA THR A 336 -33.42 -7.01 23.63
C THR A 336 -34.31 -7.51 22.50
N ALA A 337 -35.61 -7.22 22.56
CA ALA A 337 -36.58 -7.67 21.58
C ALA A 337 -37.42 -6.50 21.08
N SER A 338 -37.62 -6.41 19.76
CA SER A 338 -38.45 -5.38 19.12
C SER A 338 -39.20 -5.95 17.90
N PRO A 339 -40.54 -5.74 17.79
CA PRO A 339 -41.43 -5.04 18.72
C PRO A 339 -41.88 -5.90 19.93
N THR A 340 -42.20 -5.28 21.07
CA THR A 340 -42.71 -6.00 22.26
C THR A 340 -44.21 -6.26 22.25
N VAL A 341 -44.96 -5.59 21.36
CA VAL A 341 -46.40 -5.78 21.13
C VAL A 341 -46.59 -6.20 19.67
N LEU A 342 -47.21 -7.36 19.44
CA LEU A 342 -47.32 -7.96 18.11
C LEU A 342 -48.47 -8.98 18.03
N ASN A 343 -48.93 -9.32 16.83
CA ASN A 343 -49.91 -10.39 16.64
C ASN A 343 -49.25 -11.75 16.46
N VAL A 344 -50.04 -12.83 16.54
CA VAL A 344 -49.55 -14.19 16.25
C VAL A 344 -49.06 -14.27 14.80
N GLY A 345 -47.84 -14.77 14.62
CA GLY A 345 -47.20 -14.88 13.30
C GLY A 345 -46.42 -13.65 12.84
N ASP A 346 -46.57 -12.50 13.50
CA ASP A 346 -45.80 -11.29 13.18
C ASP A 346 -44.30 -11.49 13.53
N PRO A 347 -43.38 -10.89 12.74
CA PRO A 347 -41.95 -10.99 13.01
C PRO A 347 -41.52 -10.12 14.21
N LEU A 348 -40.71 -10.72 15.07
CA LEU A 348 -40.01 -10.12 16.20
C LEU A 348 -38.49 -10.26 16.00
N THR A 349 -37.74 -9.17 16.12
CA THR A 349 -36.28 -9.21 16.11
C THR A 349 -35.75 -9.27 17.53
N LEU A 350 -35.02 -10.33 17.84
CA LEU A 350 -34.28 -10.54 19.09
C LEU A 350 -32.80 -10.23 18.85
N ILE A 351 -32.28 -9.20 19.51
CA ILE A 351 -30.87 -8.84 19.49
C ILE A 351 -30.23 -9.39 20.76
N VAL A 352 -29.33 -10.37 20.61
CA VAL A 352 -28.59 -10.96 21.72
C VAL A 352 -27.15 -10.49 21.65
N ARG A 353 -26.66 -9.87 22.72
CA ARG A 353 -25.30 -9.37 22.85
C ARG A 353 -24.55 -10.20 23.87
N VAL A 354 -23.54 -10.92 23.43
CA VAL A 354 -22.60 -11.64 24.28
C VAL A 354 -21.33 -10.81 24.40
N SER A 355 -20.98 -10.39 25.61
CA SER A 355 -19.75 -9.63 25.90
C SER A 355 -18.77 -10.48 26.71
N GLY A 356 -17.46 -10.27 26.48
CA GLY A 356 -16.40 -11.03 27.13
C GLY A 356 -15.01 -10.69 26.57
N PRO A 357 -13.97 -11.49 26.90
CA PRO A 357 -12.63 -11.29 26.38
C PRO A 357 -12.52 -11.67 24.90
N GLU A 358 -11.81 -10.85 24.11
CA GLU A 358 -11.52 -11.16 22.70
C GLU A 358 -10.75 -12.50 22.56
N PRO A 359 -10.90 -13.21 21.43
CA PRO A 359 -11.67 -12.83 20.24
C PRO A 359 -13.14 -13.28 20.31
N MET A 360 -14.05 -12.44 19.78
CA MET A 360 -15.51 -12.68 19.82
C MET A 360 -16.02 -13.66 18.76
N ASP A 361 -15.19 -14.01 17.77
CA ASP A 361 -15.49 -15.01 16.73
C ASP A 361 -15.57 -16.44 17.29
N ARG A 362 -15.03 -16.68 18.49
CA ARG A 362 -15.12 -17.95 19.21
C ARG A 362 -16.44 -18.19 19.92
N VAL A 363 -17.31 -17.17 20.02
CA VAL A 363 -18.65 -17.35 20.60
C VAL A 363 -19.46 -18.24 19.66
N PRO A 364 -19.85 -19.46 20.07
CA PRO A 364 -20.61 -20.34 19.19
C PRO A 364 -21.99 -19.75 18.91
N PRO A 365 -22.61 -20.12 17.78
CA PRO A 365 -24.02 -19.82 17.55
C PRO A 365 -24.86 -20.30 18.74
N LEU A 366 -25.80 -19.47 19.22
CA LEU A 366 -26.57 -19.76 20.43
C LEU A 366 -27.56 -20.93 20.31
N GLU A 367 -27.77 -21.44 19.08
CA GLU A 367 -28.64 -22.58 18.74
C GLU A 367 -30.00 -22.57 19.48
N LEU A 368 -30.63 -21.39 19.63
CA LEU A 368 -31.87 -21.24 20.39
C LEU A 368 -33.00 -22.12 19.84
N GLU A 369 -32.99 -22.42 18.54
CA GLU A 369 -33.94 -23.34 17.88
C GLU A 369 -33.89 -24.77 18.45
N ARG A 370 -32.77 -25.20 19.03
CA ARG A 370 -32.63 -26.53 19.65
C ARG A 370 -33.15 -26.57 21.08
N LYS A 371 -33.34 -25.40 21.72
CA LYS A 371 -33.87 -25.32 23.08
C LYS A 371 -35.41 -25.49 23.05
N PRO A 372 -35.99 -26.46 23.79
CA PRO A 372 -37.43 -26.73 23.77
C PRO A 372 -38.30 -25.53 24.16
N GLU A 373 -37.80 -24.68 25.06
CA GLU A 373 -38.47 -23.47 25.53
C GLU A 373 -38.71 -22.46 24.39
N PHE A 374 -37.74 -22.39 23.46
CA PHE A 374 -37.76 -21.47 22.34
C PHE A 374 -38.48 -22.07 21.13
N SER A 375 -38.25 -23.34 20.78
CA SER A 375 -38.82 -23.97 19.58
C SER A 375 -40.33 -24.23 19.66
N ARG A 376 -40.86 -24.43 20.87
CA ARG A 376 -42.30 -24.59 21.12
C ARG A 376 -43.06 -23.27 21.05
N ALA A 377 -42.43 -22.18 21.48
CA ALA A 377 -43.04 -20.85 21.51
C ALA A 377 -42.87 -20.11 20.18
N PHE A 378 -41.69 -20.18 19.56
CA PHE A 378 -41.34 -19.36 18.41
C PHE A 378 -40.97 -20.20 17.19
N LYS A 379 -41.29 -19.69 16.01
CA LYS A 379 -40.70 -20.12 14.74
C LYS A 379 -39.58 -19.15 14.39
N MET A 380 -38.36 -19.63 14.20
CA MET A 380 -37.20 -18.78 13.91
C MET A 380 -36.78 -18.91 12.45
N SER A 381 -36.14 -17.85 11.93
CA SER A 381 -35.49 -17.87 10.62
C SER A 381 -33.98 -17.99 10.85
N THR A 382 -33.36 -19.01 10.27
CA THR A 382 -31.94 -19.36 10.46
C THR A 382 -31.00 -18.48 9.61
N ASP A 383 -31.53 -17.48 8.91
CA ASP A 383 -30.82 -16.69 7.89
C ASP A 383 -29.83 -15.65 8.47
N THR A 384 -29.77 -15.51 9.80
CA THR A 384 -28.89 -14.56 10.50
C THR A 384 -27.86 -15.25 11.40
N ALA A 385 -27.23 -16.32 10.91
CA ALA A 385 -26.28 -17.13 11.68
C ALA A 385 -24.91 -16.46 11.92
N ILE A 386 -24.57 -15.40 11.17
CA ILE A 386 -23.29 -14.71 11.31
C ILE A 386 -23.44 -13.59 12.36
N PRO A 387 -22.81 -13.70 13.55
CA PRO A 387 -22.83 -12.62 14.51
C PRO A 387 -22.11 -11.39 13.94
N ALA A 388 -22.66 -10.21 14.18
CA ALA A 388 -21.91 -8.98 14.00
C ALA A 388 -20.87 -8.90 15.12
N LEU A 389 -19.60 -9.01 14.76
CA LEU A 389 -18.48 -8.99 15.69
C LEU A 389 -18.04 -7.56 15.98
N THR A 390 -17.87 -7.26 17.25
CA THR A 390 -17.23 -6.03 17.73
C THR A 390 -16.10 -6.40 18.69
N PRO A 391 -15.13 -5.51 18.94
CA PRO A 391 -14.08 -5.75 19.94
C PRO A 391 -14.62 -6.17 21.32
N ALA A 392 -15.81 -5.67 21.69
CA ALA A 392 -16.38 -5.88 23.01
C ALA A 392 -17.50 -6.94 23.07
N ALA A 393 -18.03 -7.38 21.94
CA ALA A 393 -19.19 -8.27 21.91
C ALA A 393 -19.44 -8.96 20.57
N ALA A 394 -20.00 -10.18 20.63
CA ALA A 394 -20.69 -10.84 19.53
C ALA A 394 -22.19 -10.48 19.59
N VAL A 395 -22.75 -9.96 18.49
CA VAL A 395 -24.15 -9.54 18.40
C VAL A 395 -24.91 -10.45 17.42
N PHE A 396 -25.91 -11.17 17.93
CA PHE A 396 -26.77 -12.06 17.17
C PHE A 396 -28.13 -11.40 16.92
N ASN A 397 -28.55 -11.32 15.66
CA ASN A 397 -29.82 -10.71 15.27
C ASN A 397 -30.81 -11.79 14.80
N ILE A 398 -31.61 -12.33 15.72
CA ILE A 398 -32.46 -13.49 15.47
C ILE A 398 -33.89 -13.02 15.19
N THR A 399 -34.43 -13.37 14.02
CA THR A 399 -35.84 -13.10 13.70
C THR A 399 -36.70 -14.28 14.13
N MET A 400 -37.69 -14.02 14.98
CA MET A 400 -38.60 -15.01 15.56
C MET A 400 -40.06 -14.64 15.29
N ARG A 401 -40.96 -15.61 15.27
CA ARG A 401 -42.41 -15.41 15.11
C ARG A 401 -43.16 -16.18 16.20
N PRO A 402 -44.01 -15.55 17.01
CA PRO A 402 -44.82 -16.25 18.01
C PRO A 402 -45.77 -17.25 17.34
N ARG A 403 -45.88 -18.46 17.90
CA ARG A 403 -46.78 -19.52 17.39
C ARG A 403 -48.20 -19.42 17.94
N ASN A 404 -48.40 -18.81 19.11
CA ASN A 404 -49.69 -18.61 19.74
C ASN A 404 -49.69 -17.31 20.58
N ASP A 405 -50.86 -16.89 21.02
CA ASP A 405 -51.12 -15.67 21.81
C ASP A 405 -50.93 -15.88 23.33
N ALA A 406 -50.72 -17.13 23.78
CA ALA A 406 -50.40 -17.45 25.16
C ALA A 406 -48.96 -17.07 25.56
N ILE A 407 -48.11 -16.74 24.59
CA ILE A 407 -46.72 -16.32 24.82
C ILE A 407 -46.70 -14.92 25.44
N ARG A 408 -46.15 -14.84 26.66
CA ARG A 408 -46.04 -13.58 27.44
C ARG A 408 -44.60 -13.08 27.60
N GLU A 409 -43.60 -13.88 27.25
CA GLU A 409 -42.20 -13.50 27.37
C GLU A 409 -41.28 -14.31 26.44
N VAL A 410 -40.10 -13.74 26.16
CA VAL A 410 -38.94 -14.48 25.68
C VAL A 410 -38.17 -15.00 26.91
N PRO A 411 -37.96 -16.32 27.03
CA PRO A 411 -37.18 -16.90 28.13
C PRO A 411 -35.77 -16.34 28.24
N ALA A 412 -35.16 -16.49 29.42
CA ALA A 412 -33.77 -16.12 29.63
C ALA A 412 -32.82 -16.94 28.75
N ILE A 413 -31.82 -16.28 28.18
CA ILE A 413 -30.82 -16.92 27.34
C ILE A 413 -29.59 -17.20 28.19
N GLU A 414 -29.38 -18.49 28.46
CA GLU A 414 -28.24 -18.98 29.23
C GLU A 414 -27.07 -19.39 28.32
N LEU A 415 -25.87 -18.98 28.73
CA LEU A 415 -24.58 -19.32 28.14
C LEU A 415 -23.64 -19.83 29.24
N SER A 416 -23.28 -21.11 29.18
CA SER A 416 -22.33 -21.72 30.12
C SER A 416 -20.89 -21.50 29.68
N TYR A 417 -20.04 -20.97 30.56
CA TYR A 417 -18.62 -20.69 30.32
C TYR A 417 -17.76 -21.10 31.53
N PHE A 418 -16.44 -21.13 31.37
CA PHE A 418 -15.51 -21.37 32.47
C PHE A 418 -14.87 -20.06 32.91
N ASP A 419 -15.00 -19.72 34.19
CA ASP A 419 -14.39 -18.52 34.76
C ASP A 419 -13.00 -18.86 35.33
N PRO A 420 -11.90 -18.41 34.68
CA PRO A 420 -10.54 -18.72 35.13
C PRO A 420 -10.17 -18.02 36.44
N THR A 421 -10.89 -16.96 36.84
CA THR A 421 -10.63 -16.25 38.10
C THR A 421 -11.15 -17.01 39.31
N THR A 422 -12.29 -17.68 39.17
CA THR A 422 -12.86 -18.53 40.22
C THR A 422 -12.43 -20.00 40.09
N GLY A 423 -11.94 -20.40 38.91
CA GLY A 423 -11.58 -21.79 38.60
C GLY A 423 -12.80 -22.71 38.47
N ALA A 424 -13.99 -22.15 38.24
CA ALA A 424 -15.25 -22.88 38.21
C ALA A 424 -16.08 -22.54 36.97
N TYR A 425 -17.00 -23.43 36.63
CA TYR A 425 -17.99 -23.19 35.59
C TYR A 425 -19.06 -22.21 36.09
N ALA A 426 -19.43 -21.25 35.24
CA ALA A 426 -20.45 -20.25 35.50
C ALA A 426 -21.43 -20.17 34.32
N VAL A 427 -22.63 -19.65 34.60
CA VAL A 427 -23.67 -19.45 33.59
C VAL A 427 -24.00 -17.96 33.52
N ALA A 428 -23.77 -17.35 32.37
CA ALA A 428 -24.27 -16.01 32.07
C ALA A 428 -25.71 -16.15 31.57
N SER A 429 -26.63 -15.35 32.13
CA SER A 429 -28.04 -15.37 31.76
C SER A 429 -28.52 -13.96 31.43
N SER A 430 -29.27 -13.83 30.34
CA SER A 430 -30.03 -12.62 30.07
C SER A 430 -31.23 -12.50 31.00
N LYS A 431 -31.85 -11.31 31.03
CA LYS A 431 -33.15 -11.11 31.66
C LYS A 431 -34.26 -11.65 30.74
N PRO A 432 -35.34 -12.28 31.28
CA PRO A 432 -36.55 -12.56 30.51
C PRO A 432 -37.13 -11.26 29.94
N LEU A 433 -37.67 -11.31 28.71
CA LEU A 433 -38.21 -10.14 28.03
C LEU A 433 -39.72 -10.29 27.86
N SER A 434 -40.50 -9.43 28.52
CA SER A 434 -41.96 -9.48 28.42
C SER A 434 -42.45 -9.11 27.01
N LEU A 435 -43.41 -9.89 26.51
CA LEU A 435 -44.07 -9.72 25.22
C LEU A 435 -45.59 -9.68 25.42
N ARG A 436 -46.27 -8.85 24.62
CA ARG A 436 -47.74 -8.87 24.50
C ARG A 436 -48.10 -9.37 23.11
N VAL A 437 -48.37 -10.66 23.00
CA VAL A 437 -48.90 -11.27 21.78
C VAL A 437 -50.42 -11.16 21.77
N GLN A 438 -50.97 -10.62 20.70
CA GLN A 438 -52.40 -10.51 20.47
C GLN A 438 -52.86 -11.58 19.47
N PRO A 439 -54.06 -12.16 19.66
CA PRO A 439 -54.64 -13.03 18.65
C PRO A 439 -54.81 -12.24 17.35
N THR A 440 -54.40 -12.82 16.24
CA THR A 440 -54.64 -12.23 14.92
C THR A 440 -56.15 -12.17 14.72
N LYS A 441 -56.70 -10.95 14.63
CA LYS A 441 -58.09 -10.76 14.22
C LYS A 441 -58.21 -11.33 12.80
N GLU A 442 -59.00 -12.39 12.65
CA GLU A 442 -59.53 -12.76 11.34
C GLU A 442 -60.34 -11.55 10.86
N VAL A 443 -59.85 -10.89 9.81
CA VAL A 443 -60.66 -9.92 9.08
C VAL A 443 -61.67 -10.76 8.31
N THR A 444 -62.81 -11.05 8.95
CA THR A 444 -64.02 -11.43 8.24
C THR A 444 -64.40 -10.28 7.31
N LEU A 445 -64.80 -10.61 6.09
CA LEU A 445 -65.12 -9.72 4.97
C LEU A 445 -66.28 -8.74 5.23
N ASP A 446 -66.81 -8.63 6.45
CA ASP A 446 -68.01 -7.85 6.78
C ASP A 446 -67.74 -6.44 7.34
N ASP A 447 -66.49 -6.05 7.60
CA ASP A 447 -66.15 -4.70 8.11
C ASP A 447 -65.45 -3.82 7.05
N THR A 448 -65.78 -3.97 5.78
CA THR A 448 -65.33 -3.01 4.74
C THR A 448 -66.39 -2.81 3.67
N GLU A 449 -67.48 -2.14 4.04
CA GLU A 449 -68.24 -1.33 3.09
C GLU A 449 -68.03 0.16 3.38
N GLU A 450 -67.93 0.91 2.28
CA GLU A 450 -67.85 2.37 2.17
C GLU A 450 -66.47 3.03 2.27
N GLN A 451 -65.73 3.00 1.16
CA GLN A 451 -65.61 4.18 0.27
C GLN A 451 -64.77 3.82 -0.97
N SER A 452 -65.45 3.58 -2.09
CA SER A 452 -64.82 3.47 -3.41
C SER A 452 -65.39 4.54 -4.33
N THR A 453 -64.71 5.66 -4.45
CA THR A 453 -64.66 6.49 -5.67
C THR A 453 -63.33 7.25 -5.65
N ASP A 454 -62.32 6.76 -6.36
CA ASP A 454 -61.87 7.42 -7.58
C ASP A 454 -60.89 6.51 -8.33
N GLY A 455 -60.91 6.62 -9.65
CA GLY A 455 -60.35 5.63 -10.54
C GLY A 455 -58.83 5.63 -10.64
N THR A 456 -58.28 4.46 -10.95
CA THR A 456 -57.19 4.33 -11.92
C THR A 456 -57.26 2.93 -12.52
N LYS A 457 -57.53 2.88 -13.83
CA LYS A 457 -57.53 1.67 -14.64
C LYS A 457 -56.10 1.14 -14.78
N ILE A 458 -55.87 -0.11 -14.35
CA ILE A 458 -54.88 -1.01 -14.96
C ILE A 458 -55.52 -2.40 -14.95
N PRO A 459 -55.81 -2.98 -16.12
CA PRO A 459 -55.13 -4.25 -16.40
C PRO A 459 -54.83 -4.43 -17.89
N GLU A 460 -53.57 -4.70 -18.24
CA GLU A 460 -53.27 -5.82 -19.15
C GLU A 460 -51.78 -6.13 -19.10
N ALA A 461 -51.43 -7.33 -18.61
CA ALA A 461 -50.08 -7.84 -18.66
C ALA A 461 -49.81 -8.39 -20.06
N GLU A 462 -49.16 -7.59 -20.91
CA GLU A 462 -48.63 -8.05 -22.18
C GLU A 462 -47.52 -9.10 -21.95
N LYS A 463 -47.77 -10.30 -22.46
CA LYS A 463 -46.79 -11.37 -22.65
C LYS A 463 -45.68 -10.86 -23.57
N LYS A 464 -44.52 -10.52 -23.00
CA LYS A 464 -43.31 -10.27 -23.79
C LYS A 464 -42.76 -11.61 -24.29
N LYS A 465 -43.10 -11.90 -25.54
CA LYS A 465 -42.55 -12.97 -26.38
C LYS A 465 -41.03 -12.80 -26.45
N SER A 466 -40.30 -13.84 -26.06
CA SER A 466 -38.87 -13.95 -26.31
C SER A 466 -38.64 -14.11 -27.81
N ASP A 467 -38.12 -13.07 -28.47
CA ASP A 467 -37.55 -13.22 -29.80
C ASP A 467 -36.24 -14.00 -29.68
N GLY A 468 -36.31 -15.28 -30.06
CA GLY A 468 -35.11 -16.05 -30.39
C GLY A 468 -34.50 -15.54 -31.70
N PRO A 469 -33.18 -15.68 -31.89
CA PRO A 469 -32.54 -15.28 -33.14
C PRO A 469 -32.97 -16.24 -34.27
N PRO A 470 -33.39 -15.73 -35.45
CA PRO A 470 -33.64 -16.60 -36.58
C PRO A 470 -32.30 -17.00 -37.20
N ALA A 471 -31.98 -18.29 -37.12
CA ALA A 471 -31.15 -18.95 -38.11
C ALA A 471 -31.97 -19.10 -39.40
N LEU A 472 -31.39 -18.77 -40.56
CA LEU A 472 -31.16 -19.73 -41.66
C LEU A 472 -30.61 -19.06 -42.92
N ARG A 473 -29.64 -19.77 -43.50
CA ARG A 473 -29.28 -19.92 -44.93
C ARG A 473 -28.48 -18.80 -45.60
N THR A 474 -27.19 -19.13 -45.68
CA THR A 474 -26.36 -19.11 -46.89
C THR A 474 -27.14 -19.15 -48.20
N ASP A 475 -26.88 -18.17 -49.06
CA ASP A 475 -26.78 -18.34 -50.51
C ASP A 475 -25.92 -17.19 -51.10
N GLY A 476 -24.89 -17.57 -51.87
CA GLY A 476 -24.39 -16.82 -53.02
C GLY A 476 -23.42 -15.66 -52.80
N ASP A 477 -22.12 -15.95 -52.93
CA ASP A 477 -21.15 -15.01 -53.50
C ASP A 477 -21.61 -14.56 -54.90
N PRO A 478 -21.38 -13.29 -55.29
CA PRO A 478 -20.10 -13.01 -55.95
C PRO A 478 -19.44 -11.73 -55.45
N PHE A 479 -18.21 -11.90 -54.97
CA PHE A 479 -17.18 -10.87 -54.89
C PHE A 479 -17.08 -10.12 -56.22
N ARG A 480 -17.39 -8.82 -56.20
CA ARG A 480 -16.93 -7.88 -57.21
C ARG A 480 -15.65 -7.26 -56.70
N GLU A 481 -14.54 -7.75 -57.23
CA GLU A 481 -13.21 -7.16 -57.05
C GLU A 481 -13.20 -5.74 -57.61
N SER A 482 -13.24 -4.73 -56.74
CA SER A 482 -12.74 -3.40 -57.07
C SER A 482 -11.28 -3.33 -56.64
N HIS A 483 -10.39 -3.66 -57.57
CA HIS A 483 -8.96 -3.36 -57.46
C HIS A 483 -8.76 -1.84 -57.49
N LEU A 484 -8.91 -1.18 -56.33
CA LEU A 484 -8.32 0.14 -56.10
C LEU A 484 -6.90 -0.11 -55.59
N GLY A 485 -5.92 0.13 -56.46
CA GLY A 485 -4.52 -0.17 -56.20
C GLY A 485 -4.01 0.54 -54.94
N ALA A 486 -3.15 -0.12 -54.17
CA ALA A 486 -2.53 0.42 -52.96
C ALA A 486 -1.89 1.81 -53.14
N ALA A 487 -1.53 2.18 -54.38
CA ALA A 487 -0.98 3.48 -54.73
C ALA A 487 -1.99 4.64 -54.69
N GLU A 488 -3.29 4.40 -54.92
CA GLU A 488 -4.34 5.43 -54.87
C GLU A 488 -4.82 5.70 -53.44
N TRP A 489 -4.81 4.66 -52.59
CA TRP A 489 -5.14 4.78 -51.17
C TRP A 489 -4.12 5.64 -50.40
N LEU A 490 -2.83 5.47 -50.68
CA LEU A 490 -1.72 6.25 -50.11
C LEU A 490 -1.67 7.71 -50.58
N ARG A 491 -2.31 8.05 -51.71
CA ARG A 491 -2.41 9.42 -52.22
C ARG A 491 -3.68 10.15 -51.75
N SER A 492 -4.52 9.50 -50.97
CA SER A 492 -5.69 10.16 -50.39
C SER A 492 -5.24 11.23 -49.39
N PRO A 493 -5.77 12.47 -49.49
CA PRO A 493 -5.37 13.57 -48.60
C PRO A 493 -5.62 13.24 -47.12
N GLY A 494 -6.61 12.39 -46.82
CA GLY A 494 -6.89 11.91 -45.46
C GLY A 494 -5.79 11.01 -44.87
N VAL A 495 -5.20 10.12 -45.67
CA VAL A 495 -4.11 9.23 -45.21
C VAL A 495 -2.81 10.01 -45.02
N ILE A 496 -2.53 10.99 -45.89
CA ILE A 496 -1.37 11.89 -45.74
C ILE A 496 -1.51 12.77 -44.49
N ALA A 497 -2.72 13.26 -44.19
CA ALA A 497 -3.01 13.98 -42.96
C ALA A 497 -2.84 13.08 -41.71
N ALA A 498 -3.30 11.83 -41.77
CA ALA A 498 -3.14 10.87 -40.68
C ALA A 498 -1.68 10.48 -40.43
N LEU A 499 -0.86 10.35 -41.48
CA LEU A 499 0.56 10.00 -41.38
C LEU A 499 1.47 11.16 -40.98
N SER A 500 1.05 12.42 -41.23
CA SER A 500 1.82 13.61 -40.85
C SER A 500 1.59 14.07 -39.41
N LEU A 501 0.49 13.65 -38.79
CA LEU A 501 0.12 14.01 -37.41
C LEU A 501 1.17 13.58 -36.35
N PRO A 502 1.74 12.36 -36.38
CA PRO A 502 2.75 11.92 -35.42
C PRO A 502 4.05 12.71 -35.55
N VAL A 503 4.46 13.03 -36.78
CA VAL A 503 5.68 13.79 -37.07
C VAL A 503 5.53 15.23 -36.57
N ALA A 504 4.38 15.86 -36.82
CA ALA A 504 4.07 17.18 -36.28
C ALA A 504 4.09 17.20 -34.74
N ALA A 505 3.53 16.18 -34.09
CA ALA A 505 3.57 16.05 -32.63
C ALA A 505 5.00 15.94 -32.08
N CYS A 506 5.88 15.18 -32.74
CA CYS A 506 7.30 15.09 -32.37
C CYS A 506 8.03 16.43 -32.50
N VAL A 507 7.77 17.20 -33.56
CA VAL A 507 8.38 18.53 -33.77
C VAL A 507 7.90 19.53 -32.70
N VAL A 508 6.61 19.51 -32.35
CA VAL A 508 6.05 20.33 -31.27
C VAL A 508 6.65 19.96 -29.92
N ALA A 509 6.78 18.66 -29.62
CA ALA A 509 7.40 18.19 -28.38
C ALA A 509 8.89 18.57 -28.28
N ALA A 510 9.63 18.45 -29.39
CA ALA A 510 11.02 18.88 -29.47
C ALA A 510 11.15 20.39 -29.24
N GLY A 511 10.31 21.21 -29.88
CA GLY A 511 10.25 22.65 -29.67
C GLY A 511 9.90 23.03 -28.24
N PHE A 512 8.96 22.33 -27.61
CA PHE A 512 8.59 22.55 -26.21
C PHE A 512 9.73 22.20 -25.26
N SER A 513 10.44 21.10 -25.52
CA SER A 513 11.59 20.67 -24.73
C SER A 513 12.78 21.64 -24.86
N ALA A 514 13.05 22.15 -26.06
CA ALA A 514 14.09 23.14 -26.32
C ALA A 514 13.75 24.48 -25.64
N ARG A 515 12.50 24.92 -25.75
CA ARG A 515 11.99 26.12 -25.06
C ARG A 515 12.06 25.98 -23.54
N ARG A 516 11.74 24.80 -23.00
CA ARG A 516 11.87 24.51 -21.57
C ARG A 516 13.32 24.59 -21.09
N ARG A 517 14.26 24.02 -21.85
CA ARG A 517 15.70 24.12 -21.59
C ARG A 517 16.20 25.56 -21.64
N TRP A 518 15.73 26.38 -22.59
CA TRP A 518 16.07 27.81 -22.67
C TRP A 518 15.51 28.62 -21.49
N HIS A 519 14.32 28.26 -21.01
CA HIS A 519 13.76 28.88 -19.80
C HIS A 519 14.47 28.46 -18.52
N GLU A 520 15.24 27.37 -18.51
CA GLU A 520 16.02 26.88 -17.37
C GLU A 520 17.40 27.53 -17.23
N SER A 521 17.89 28.21 -18.27
CA SER A 521 19.21 28.86 -18.32
C SER A 521 19.38 30.10 -17.43
N ASP A 522 18.30 30.69 -16.91
CA ASP A 522 18.38 31.84 -15.98
C ASP A 522 17.49 31.63 -14.73
N PRO A 523 17.95 30.82 -13.75
CA PRO A 523 17.24 30.63 -12.49
C PRO A 523 17.22 31.91 -11.63
N ALA A 524 18.23 32.78 -11.72
CA ALA A 524 18.31 34.02 -10.95
C ALA A 524 17.29 35.07 -11.43
N GLY A 525 17.17 35.27 -12.75
CA GLY A 525 16.17 36.17 -13.34
C GLY A 525 14.73 35.72 -13.07
N ARG A 526 14.47 34.40 -13.00
CA ARG A 526 13.15 33.87 -12.61
C ARG A 526 12.82 34.12 -11.14
N ARG A 527 13.81 34.05 -10.23
CA ARG A 527 13.63 34.39 -8.81
C ARG A 527 13.30 35.87 -8.66
N ARG A 528 14.08 36.77 -9.28
CA ARG A 528 13.83 38.23 -9.30
C ARG A 528 12.43 38.59 -9.81
N ARG A 529 12.03 38.05 -10.97
CA ARG A 529 10.70 38.33 -11.56
C ARG A 529 9.52 37.84 -10.72
N ARG A 530 9.74 36.86 -9.82
CA ARG A 530 8.69 36.30 -8.96
C ARG A 530 8.79 36.78 -7.50
N ALA A 531 9.87 37.47 -7.12
CA ALA A 531 10.15 37.95 -5.76
C ALA A 531 8.97 38.77 -5.21
N LEU A 532 8.54 39.79 -5.97
CA LEU A 532 7.43 40.67 -5.56
C LEU A 532 6.11 39.91 -5.38
N ARG A 533 5.80 38.98 -6.30
CA ARG A 533 4.57 38.17 -6.23
C ARG A 533 4.59 37.25 -5.01
N ARG A 534 5.75 36.65 -4.70
CA ARG A 534 5.93 35.79 -3.52
C ARG A 534 5.83 36.58 -2.22
N ALA A 535 6.53 37.71 -2.13
CA ALA A 535 6.48 38.58 -0.96
C ALA A 535 5.07 39.10 -0.67
N ARG A 536 4.32 39.53 -1.70
CA ARG A 536 2.90 39.91 -1.57
C ARG A 536 2.02 38.75 -1.10
N SER A 537 2.24 37.55 -1.64
CA SER A 537 1.49 36.37 -1.20
C SER A 537 1.78 36.02 0.27
N ARG A 538 3.01 36.20 0.74
CA ARG A 538 3.38 35.97 2.15
C ARG A 538 2.79 37.04 3.07
N LEU A 539 2.85 38.32 2.69
CA LEU A 539 2.21 39.42 3.43
C LEU A 539 0.68 39.30 3.49
N ALA A 540 0.04 38.83 2.42
CA ALA A 540 -1.41 38.58 2.41
C ALA A 540 -1.82 37.51 3.44
N ARG A 541 -0.99 36.47 3.61
CA ARG A 541 -1.20 35.43 4.64
C ARG A 541 -1.00 35.98 6.05
N ALA A 542 -0.03 36.88 6.24
CA ALA A 542 0.20 37.56 7.52
C ALA A 542 -0.99 38.48 7.93
N GLY A 543 -1.68 39.08 6.95
CA GLY A 543 -2.82 39.97 7.17
C GLY A 543 -4.20 39.28 7.28
N SER A 544 -4.36 38.08 6.70
CA SER A 544 -5.59 37.29 6.85
C SER A 544 -5.63 36.67 8.25
N GLY A 545 -6.66 36.99 9.06
CA GLY A 545 -6.77 36.74 10.51
C GLY A 545 -6.81 35.27 10.98
N ARG A 546 -5.90 34.44 10.47
CA ARG A 546 -5.70 33.03 10.83
C ARG A 546 -4.39 32.79 11.60
N ALA A 547 -3.57 33.84 11.80
CA ALA A 547 -2.42 33.81 12.70
C ALA A 547 -2.92 33.97 14.14
N ILE A 548 -2.83 32.90 14.93
CA ILE A 548 -3.39 32.75 16.28
C ILE A 548 -2.66 33.63 17.33
N THR A 549 -1.62 34.37 16.94
CA THR A 549 -0.89 35.30 17.82
C THR A 549 -0.19 36.38 16.98
N SER A 550 -0.16 37.61 17.47
CA SER A 550 0.55 38.78 16.92
C SER A 550 2.06 38.56 16.72
N LEU A 551 2.67 37.74 17.58
CA LEU A 551 4.04 37.23 17.43
C LEU A 551 4.29 36.56 16.06
N HIS A 552 3.38 35.67 15.65
CA HIS A 552 3.47 34.97 14.37
C HIS A 552 3.25 35.92 13.18
N ALA A 553 2.47 36.98 13.35
CA ALA A 553 2.25 37.97 12.30
C ALA A 553 3.52 38.80 12.03
N ALA A 554 4.23 39.24 13.08
CA ALA A 554 5.49 39.97 12.96
C ALA A 554 6.61 39.11 12.34
N ALA A 555 6.69 37.83 12.72
CA ALA A 555 7.61 36.86 12.11
C ALA A 555 7.36 36.69 10.60
N ASN A 556 6.09 36.54 10.21
CA ASN A 556 5.71 36.38 8.80
C ASN A 556 6.00 37.64 7.96
N VAL A 557 5.88 38.84 8.53
CA VAL A 557 6.23 40.10 7.84
C VAL A 557 7.75 40.21 7.66
N SER A 558 8.54 39.87 8.68
CA SER A 558 10.00 39.85 8.61
C SER A 558 10.50 38.84 7.57
N GLU A 559 9.95 37.63 7.56
CA GLU A 559 10.26 36.58 6.56
C GLU A 559 9.86 37.02 5.14
N ALA A 560 8.73 37.70 4.96
CA ALA A 560 8.33 38.18 3.64
C ALA A 560 9.30 39.22 3.06
N LEU A 561 9.84 40.12 3.90
CA LEU A 561 10.81 41.14 3.48
C LEU A 561 12.22 40.54 3.26
N ARG A 562 12.68 39.65 4.14
CA ARG A 562 13.97 38.95 3.96
C ARG A 562 13.95 38.03 2.74
N GLY A 563 12.85 37.32 2.51
CA GLY A 563 12.65 36.51 1.30
C GLY A 563 12.61 37.34 0.01
N TYR A 564 12.04 38.54 0.05
CA TYR A 564 12.12 39.48 -1.09
C TYR A 564 13.57 39.89 -1.38
N ALA A 565 14.32 40.29 -0.35
CA ALA A 565 15.73 40.66 -0.47
C ALA A 565 16.57 39.51 -1.02
N ALA A 566 16.37 38.29 -0.50
CA ALA A 566 17.07 37.08 -0.91
C ALA A 566 16.78 36.71 -2.37
N ASP A 567 15.50 36.75 -2.79
CA ASP A 567 15.10 36.48 -4.18
C ASP A 567 15.67 37.55 -5.15
N MET A 568 15.84 38.80 -4.71
CA MET A 568 16.47 39.86 -5.50
C MET A 568 18.00 39.69 -5.62
N LEU A 569 18.65 39.32 -4.51
CA LEU A 569 20.09 39.08 -4.43
C LEU A 569 20.52 37.74 -5.05
N GLY A 570 19.58 36.83 -5.30
CA GLY A 570 19.88 35.47 -5.76
C GLY A 570 20.53 34.60 -4.68
N GLN A 571 20.44 35.01 -3.41
CA GLN A 571 21.00 34.30 -2.27
C GLN A 571 19.94 33.46 -1.52
N PRO A 572 20.33 32.47 -0.71
CA PRO A 572 19.42 31.75 0.17
C PRO A 572 18.80 32.67 1.24
N GLU A 573 17.54 32.45 1.58
CA GLU A 573 16.79 33.27 2.56
C GLU A 573 17.41 33.26 3.98
N ILE A 574 18.17 32.21 4.32
CA ILE A 574 18.77 31.99 5.65
C ILE A 574 20.06 32.80 5.84
N SER A 575 20.70 33.28 4.76
CA SER A 575 22.02 33.93 4.86
C SER A 575 21.98 35.44 5.08
N LEU A 576 20.79 36.04 5.19
CA LEU A 576 20.61 37.50 5.26
C LEU A 576 20.01 37.93 6.61
N THR A 577 20.76 38.74 7.35
CA THR A 577 20.27 39.41 8.57
C THR A 577 19.37 40.61 8.22
N SER A 578 18.52 41.06 9.17
CA SER A 578 17.69 42.26 8.95
C SER A 578 18.51 43.51 8.62
N ALA A 579 19.70 43.64 9.19
CA ALA A 579 20.62 44.74 8.92
C ALA A 579 21.22 44.67 7.50
N GLU A 580 21.61 43.49 7.03
CA GLU A 580 22.15 43.29 5.69
C GLU A 580 21.10 43.51 4.59
N CYS A 581 19.86 43.05 4.82
CA CYS A 581 18.73 43.35 3.92
C CYS A 581 18.53 44.85 3.77
N ALA A 582 18.48 45.59 4.89
CA ALA A 582 18.29 47.04 4.85
C ALA A 582 19.48 47.78 4.23
N ALA A 583 20.71 47.33 4.46
CA ALA A 583 21.92 47.92 3.87
C ALA A 583 21.92 47.81 2.34
N TYR A 584 21.48 46.66 1.79
CA TYR A 584 21.38 46.48 0.35
C TYR A 584 20.40 47.47 -0.30
N PHE A 585 19.20 47.62 0.24
CA PHE A 585 18.23 48.55 -0.34
C PHE A 585 18.55 50.02 -0.04
N LYS A 586 19.33 50.33 1.00
CA LYS A 586 19.88 51.69 1.23
C LYS A 586 20.82 52.15 0.12
N LEU A 587 21.54 51.22 -0.52
CA LEU A 587 22.40 51.54 -1.68
C LEU A 587 21.57 51.92 -2.91
N ALA A 588 20.38 51.33 -3.07
CA ALA A 588 19.47 51.63 -4.18
C ALA A 588 18.60 52.88 -3.91
N ASP A 589 18.12 53.04 -2.69
CA ASP A 589 17.37 54.21 -2.23
C ASP A 589 17.53 54.40 -0.70
N PRO A 590 18.22 55.46 -0.25
CA PRO A 590 18.41 55.72 1.17
C PRO A 590 17.10 55.83 1.96
N GLY A 591 16.03 56.36 1.35
CA GLY A 591 14.74 56.55 1.98
C GLY A 591 14.02 55.22 2.21
N LEU A 592 13.82 54.43 1.16
CA LEU A 592 13.14 53.13 1.25
C LEU A 592 13.96 52.09 2.03
N GLY A 593 15.28 52.12 1.93
CA GLY A 593 16.15 51.28 2.75
C GLY A 593 16.05 51.59 4.25
N SER A 594 15.85 52.87 4.62
CA SER A 594 15.63 53.28 6.01
C SER A 594 14.25 52.86 6.53
N GLU A 595 13.22 52.95 5.68
CA GLU A 595 11.85 52.52 5.99
C GLU A 595 11.78 51.00 6.18
N MET A 596 12.46 50.22 5.33
CA MET A 596 12.54 48.77 5.47
C MET A 596 13.27 48.36 6.75
N ALA A 597 14.34 49.08 7.13
CA ALA A 597 15.05 48.87 8.38
C ALA A 597 14.14 49.12 9.60
N GLY A 598 13.32 50.17 9.55
CA GLY A 598 12.35 50.50 10.61
C GLY A 598 11.30 49.41 10.77
N ILE A 599 10.75 48.90 9.67
CA ILE A 599 9.73 47.83 9.70
C ILE A 599 10.34 46.53 10.24
N LEU A 600 11.54 46.14 9.78
CA LEU A 600 12.21 44.93 10.26
C LEU A 600 12.56 45.04 11.75
N ARG A 601 13.02 46.21 12.20
CA ARG A 601 13.31 46.46 13.63
C ARG A 601 12.03 46.39 14.47
N ALA A 602 10.93 46.97 14.02
CA ALA A 602 9.64 46.87 14.71
C ALA A 602 9.13 45.42 14.76
N CYS A 603 9.40 44.61 13.73
CA CYS A 603 9.06 43.19 13.72
C CYS A 603 9.95 42.35 14.65
N ASP A 604 11.24 42.67 14.74
CA ASP A 604 12.17 42.03 15.68
C ASP A 604 11.81 42.46 17.12
N GLU A 605 11.52 43.73 17.39
CA GLU A 605 11.04 44.22 18.69
C GLU A 605 9.72 43.56 19.12
N ALA A 606 8.77 43.40 18.20
CA ALA A 606 7.51 42.67 18.46
C ALA A 606 7.71 41.15 18.63
N GLN A 607 8.87 40.60 18.23
CA GLN A 607 9.21 39.19 18.49
C GLN A 607 9.80 38.96 19.87
N PHE A 608 10.37 40.00 20.48
CA PHE A 608 11.09 39.91 21.75
C PHE A 608 10.44 40.72 22.89
N ALA A 609 9.40 41.52 22.63
CA ALA A 609 8.60 42.23 23.63
C ALA A 609 7.32 41.46 24.02
N GLY A 610 6.83 41.64 25.26
CA GLY A 610 5.65 40.93 25.80
C GLY A 610 4.28 41.47 25.34
N ILE A 611 3.24 40.64 25.59
CA ILE A 611 2.00 40.41 24.80
C ILE A 611 0.96 41.56 24.72
N GLU A 612 1.05 42.67 25.47
CA GLU A 612 -0.15 43.51 25.71
C GLU A 612 -0.56 44.53 24.62
N LYS A 613 0.22 44.78 23.55
CA LYS A 613 -0.06 45.88 22.57
C LYS A 613 -0.09 45.50 21.09
N GLU A 614 -0.48 44.26 20.79
CA GLU A 614 0.21 43.55 19.70
C GLU A 614 -0.65 43.28 18.44
N THR A 615 -1.99 43.32 18.52
CA THR A 615 -2.88 42.96 17.38
C THR A 615 -3.16 44.10 16.39
N LEU A 616 -3.20 45.35 16.86
CA LEU A 616 -3.38 46.55 16.01
C LEU A 616 -2.10 46.93 15.25
N ALA A 617 -0.93 46.63 15.83
CA ALA A 617 0.39 46.90 15.23
C ALA A 617 0.72 45.95 14.06
N ALA A 618 0.31 44.69 14.11
CA ALA A 618 0.62 43.72 13.06
C ALA A 618 -0.04 44.04 11.71
N LYS A 619 -1.29 44.53 11.72
CA LYS A 619 -2.01 44.92 10.50
C LYS A 619 -1.44 46.19 9.87
N SER A 620 -1.03 47.17 10.68
CA SER A 620 -0.39 48.39 10.18
C SER A 620 1.00 48.08 9.60
N LEU A 621 1.79 47.22 10.26
CA LEU A 621 3.10 46.78 9.76
C LEU A 621 3.00 46.02 8.43
N ALA A 622 2.02 45.12 8.28
CA ALA A 622 1.80 44.41 7.02
C ALA A 622 1.38 45.34 5.87
N LEU A 623 0.60 46.39 6.17
CA LEU A 623 0.20 47.40 5.19
C LEU A 623 1.41 48.26 4.76
N GLN A 624 2.22 48.71 5.72
CA GLN A 624 3.47 49.46 5.48
C GLN A 624 4.48 48.64 4.67
N ALA A 625 4.66 47.36 5.00
CA ALA A 625 5.54 46.46 4.24
C ALA A 625 5.04 46.29 2.80
N ARG A 626 3.72 46.26 2.58
CA ARG A 626 3.14 46.14 1.24
C ARG A 626 3.34 47.41 0.41
N THR A 627 3.19 48.60 1.01
CA THR A 627 3.45 49.88 0.33
C THR A 627 4.93 50.06 0.00
N LEU A 628 5.81 49.62 0.90
CA LEU A 628 7.26 49.63 0.67
C LEU A 628 7.68 48.68 -0.47
N LEU A 629 7.10 47.48 -0.55
CA LEU A 629 7.40 46.56 -1.65
C LEU A 629 6.89 47.07 -3.01
N THR A 630 5.79 47.84 -3.04
CA THR A 630 5.33 48.49 -4.28
C THR A 630 6.29 49.58 -4.73
N SER A 631 6.77 50.43 -3.82
CA SER A 631 7.68 51.52 -4.17
C SER A 631 9.07 51.02 -4.56
N LEU A 632 9.58 49.97 -3.88
CA LEU A 632 10.83 49.30 -4.27
C LEU A 632 10.74 48.68 -5.67
N ALA A 633 9.64 48.00 -5.98
CA ALA A 633 9.44 47.40 -7.30
C ALA A 633 9.32 48.45 -8.42
N GLU A 634 8.67 49.59 -8.17
CA GLU A 634 8.58 50.67 -9.16
C GLU A 634 9.92 51.34 -9.45
N LYS A 635 10.80 51.44 -8.43
CA LYS A 635 12.15 52.01 -8.61
C LYS A 635 13.12 51.04 -9.29
N GLU A 636 13.06 49.74 -8.98
CA GLU A 636 13.87 48.73 -9.65
C GLU A 636 13.48 48.48 -11.13
N VAL A 637 12.29 48.90 -11.55
CA VAL A 637 11.89 48.88 -12.98
C VAL A 637 12.46 50.08 -13.74
N ARG A 638 12.92 51.13 -13.04
CA ARG A 638 13.51 52.35 -13.64
C ARG A 638 15.04 52.39 -13.60
N ALA A 639 15.69 51.57 -12.77
CA ALA A 639 17.13 51.37 -12.72
C ALA A 639 17.55 50.21 -13.64
#